data_AF-A0A7C6AYW0-F1
#
_entry.id   AF-A0A7C6AYW0-F1
#
_cell.length_a   1.000
_cell.length_b   1.000
_cell.length_c   1.000
_cell.angle_alpha   90.00
_cell.angle_beta   90.00
_cell.angle_gamma   90.00
#
_symmetry.space_group_name_H-M   'P 1'
#
loop_
_entity.id
_entity.type
_entity.pdbx_description
1 polymer ?
#
loop_
_entity_poly.entity_id
_entity_poly.type
_entity_poly.pdbx_seq_one_letter_code
_entity_poly.pdbx_strand_id
1 'polypeptide(L)'
;MRLKTHSCSIVTILLFSLLLVACGNRSVRNQLPIVDISNATVTEGNKRPTNLVFPLKLDKPIDKDIHIEYATSDGTATAGSDYHSVNDSVVIPANSSSATISIIVSGDTDIENDETMVLTLRNPVNARLGTAKATGTIYNDDMPPPGTSSSCAPSGHGTDYPVGPQQKYSSLLQVPWSSLGPGDTVRIFWRKEPYREKILISTRGSKQRPIRICGIAGANGERPIISGDRAATPPRLGNLDNYFSNDHNNFQGLGLIILSGNYNEKPANIIIDGLHLQYARTEYTFTNSQGEKKNYRDGAACIRLQAADNVVIRNNELDHCGNGIFTMSQEYNEASLTRNILIEGNYLHDNGQPDSYRQHNLYVQAIGAIYQYNRLGPNAPGSAGANLKDRSAGTVIRYNWFEGGTRSMDLVEVEDSAPWFIEQAYLDSLGGATPDPARLADVRATEARYRKTYVYGNQILNIGSEAGSNLIHYGYDNDPELARKGTLYFYNNTLVLRDDRESEWRVRVFDVSLYDETKGVPGEEIIEAFNNIIYLVSETPQATPSYLCVGNESGTINLGANWISDHWNNTETFSECYPYETKPVFNGVKNLVNTVGAASPVNIKTLTPNDIPTIRNHAQPLPTTVSDNHPVKYQYVAHQTGEPRLSVDDLGAMELP
;
A
#
# COMPACT_ATOMS: atom_id res chain seq x y z
N MET A 1 -12.73 -19.18 -79.70
CA MET A 1 -11.28 -18.98 -79.94
C MET A 1 -11.08 -17.62 -80.61
N ARG A 2 -10.24 -16.78 -80.01
CA ARG A 2 -9.56 -15.54 -80.50
C ARG A 2 -9.80 -15.03 -81.96
N LEU A 3 -9.80 -13.68 -82.12
CA LEU A 3 -9.50 -12.88 -83.35
C LEU A 3 -10.66 -12.74 -84.38
N LYS A 4 -10.82 -11.66 -85.19
CA LYS A 4 -10.09 -10.37 -85.32
C LYS A 4 -10.91 -9.27 -86.08
N THR A 5 -10.63 -8.00 -85.73
CA THR A 5 -10.35 -6.78 -86.57
C THR A 5 -10.63 -6.78 -88.10
N HIS A 6 -10.88 -5.66 -88.81
CA HIS A 6 -10.94 -4.20 -88.51
C HIS A 6 -11.56 -3.46 -89.72
N SER A 7 -11.99 -2.19 -89.54
CA SER A 7 -11.73 -1.00 -90.39
C SER A 7 -12.96 -0.06 -90.48
N CYS A 8 -12.87 1.26 -90.72
CA CYS A 8 -12.04 2.36 -90.17
C CYS A 8 -12.49 3.65 -90.87
N SER A 9 -12.84 4.73 -90.14
CA SER A 9 -12.89 6.12 -90.64
C SER A 9 -12.87 7.11 -89.46
N ILE A 10 -12.44 8.34 -89.72
CA ILE A 10 -12.08 9.41 -88.76
C ILE A 10 -12.37 10.76 -89.46
N VAL A 11 -12.70 11.89 -88.81
CA VAL A 11 -12.61 12.26 -87.37
C VAL A 11 -14.03 12.56 -86.79
N THR A 12 -14.36 13.43 -85.81
CA THR A 12 -13.69 14.57 -85.15
C THR A 12 -14.24 14.81 -83.72
N ILE A 13 -13.34 14.85 -82.73
CA ILE A 13 -13.16 15.80 -81.59
C ILE A 13 -14.41 16.67 -81.18
N LEU A 14 -14.80 16.83 -79.90
CA LEU A 14 -14.07 16.75 -78.61
C LEU A 14 -14.91 16.15 -77.45
N LEU A 15 -14.20 15.57 -76.47
CA LEU A 15 -14.65 15.02 -75.17
C LEU A 15 -15.31 16.10 -74.27
N PHE A 16 -16.11 15.83 -73.22
CA PHE A 16 -15.93 14.87 -72.12
C PHE A 16 -17.25 14.41 -71.45
N SER A 17 -17.17 13.39 -70.60
CA SER A 17 -18.29 12.66 -69.96
C SER A 17 -18.95 13.36 -68.76
N LEU A 18 -20.23 13.05 -68.48
CA LEU A 18 -20.59 12.18 -67.34
C LEU A 18 -22.02 11.60 -67.44
N LEU A 19 -22.21 10.34 -67.03
CA LEU A 19 -23.52 9.67 -66.93
C LEU A 19 -23.54 8.75 -65.71
N LEU A 20 -24.03 9.23 -64.55
CA LEU A 20 -24.46 8.41 -63.39
C LEU A 20 -25.06 9.30 -62.28
N VAL A 21 -26.39 9.30 -62.13
CA VAL A 21 -27.08 9.89 -60.97
C VAL A 21 -28.04 8.85 -60.38
N ALA A 22 -27.46 7.85 -59.71
CA ALA A 22 -28.20 6.76 -59.07
C ALA A 22 -27.49 6.20 -57.81
N CYS A 23 -26.61 6.98 -57.16
CA CYS A 23 -25.97 6.58 -55.90
C CYS A 23 -25.63 7.80 -55.04
N GLY A 24 -26.38 8.01 -53.95
CA GLY A 24 -26.15 9.12 -53.00
C GLY A 24 -26.22 8.69 -51.54
N ASN A 25 -27.34 8.11 -51.11
CA ASN A 25 -27.64 7.85 -49.68
C ASN A 25 -27.00 6.57 -49.08
N ARG A 26 -25.91 6.04 -49.64
CA ARG A 26 -25.16 4.92 -49.02
C ARG A 26 -23.68 5.17 -48.71
N SER A 27 -23.10 6.29 -49.14
CA SER A 27 -21.65 6.56 -48.96
C SER A 27 -21.29 7.30 -47.66
N VAL A 28 -22.20 8.16 -47.15
CA VAL A 28 -21.88 9.10 -46.04
C VAL A 28 -21.60 8.40 -44.71
N ARG A 29 -22.29 7.29 -44.38
CA ARG A 29 -22.11 6.58 -43.11
C ARG A 29 -20.72 5.95 -42.91
N ASN A 30 -19.90 5.83 -43.97
CA ASN A 30 -18.57 5.24 -43.88
C ASN A 30 -17.44 6.28 -43.76
N GLN A 31 -17.76 7.58 -43.66
CA GLN A 31 -16.77 8.64 -43.45
C GLN A 31 -16.76 9.19 -42.01
N LEU A 32 -17.85 9.09 -41.25
CA LEU A 32 -17.90 9.57 -39.86
C LEU A 32 -16.92 8.82 -38.93
N PRO A 33 -16.30 9.51 -37.96
CA PRO A 33 -15.42 8.89 -36.98
C PRO A 33 -16.18 7.98 -36.02
N ILE A 34 -15.51 6.93 -35.55
CA ILE A 34 -15.94 6.14 -34.39
C ILE A 34 -15.66 6.95 -33.15
N VAL A 35 -16.59 6.95 -32.19
CA VAL A 35 -16.30 7.26 -30.78
C VAL A 35 -16.38 5.96 -29.98
N ASP A 36 -15.33 5.66 -29.24
CA ASP A 36 -15.29 4.61 -28.22
C ASP A 36 -15.18 5.25 -26.83
N ILE A 37 -15.88 4.68 -25.84
CA ILE A 37 -15.68 4.97 -24.41
C ILE A 37 -15.00 3.80 -23.71
N SER A 38 -14.04 4.09 -22.83
CA SER A 38 -13.39 3.08 -21.99
C SER A 38 -14.01 3.01 -20.60
N ASN A 39 -13.87 1.86 -19.94
CA ASN A 39 -14.16 1.72 -18.51
C ASN A 39 -13.34 2.71 -17.66
N ALA A 40 -13.91 3.12 -16.53
CA ALA A 40 -13.29 4.00 -15.55
C ALA A 40 -13.27 3.31 -14.17
N THR A 41 -12.37 3.74 -13.29
CA THR A 41 -12.42 3.29 -11.88
C THR A 41 -12.00 4.40 -10.92
N VAL A 42 -12.62 4.47 -9.74
CA VAL A 42 -12.25 5.39 -8.65
C VAL A 42 -12.43 4.70 -7.30
N THR A 43 -11.65 5.07 -6.30
CA THR A 43 -11.98 4.78 -4.89
C THR A 43 -12.97 5.82 -4.41
N GLU A 44 -14.07 5.42 -3.76
CA GLU A 44 -15.12 6.38 -3.38
C GLU A 44 -14.59 7.46 -2.42
N GLY A 45 -13.69 7.07 -1.52
CA GLY A 45 -13.23 7.91 -0.42
C GLY A 45 -14.25 7.89 0.72
N ASN A 46 -13.97 8.69 1.75
CA ASN A 46 -14.97 8.94 2.79
C ASN A 46 -15.87 10.11 2.31
N LYS A 47 -16.41 10.91 3.23
CA LYS A 47 -17.46 11.95 3.05
C LYS A 47 -17.22 13.07 1.99
N ARG A 48 -16.19 13.00 1.15
CA ARG A 48 -15.97 13.90 0.01
C ARG A 48 -16.27 13.19 -1.32
N PRO A 49 -17.12 13.78 -2.18
CA PRO A 49 -17.35 13.21 -3.51
C PRO A 49 -16.07 13.14 -4.34
N THR A 50 -15.83 11.96 -4.93
CA THR A 50 -14.74 11.69 -5.87
C THR A 50 -15.23 11.72 -7.32
N ASN A 51 -14.31 11.73 -8.29
CA ASN A 51 -14.64 11.84 -9.71
C ASN A 51 -14.24 10.58 -10.47
N LEU A 52 -15.26 9.85 -10.94
CA LEU A 52 -15.12 8.68 -11.79
C LEU A 52 -15.07 9.14 -13.26
N VAL A 53 -13.85 9.26 -13.80
CA VAL A 53 -13.60 9.89 -15.10
C VAL A 53 -13.49 8.86 -16.22
N PHE A 54 -14.47 8.87 -17.13
CA PHE A 54 -14.51 8.03 -18.32
C PHE A 54 -13.87 8.75 -19.52
N PRO A 55 -12.82 8.18 -20.17
CA PRO A 55 -12.24 8.77 -21.36
C PRO A 55 -12.98 8.32 -22.63
N LEU A 56 -13.23 9.27 -23.53
CA LEU A 56 -13.77 9.06 -24.87
C LEU A 56 -12.66 9.31 -25.90
N LYS A 57 -12.60 8.46 -26.93
CA LYS A 57 -11.59 8.53 -27.99
C LYS A 57 -12.21 8.37 -29.37
N LEU A 58 -11.70 9.14 -30.34
CA LEU A 58 -12.02 8.99 -31.75
C LEU A 58 -11.04 8.05 -32.49
N ASP A 59 -11.52 7.36 -33.53
CA ASP A 59 -10.63 6.72 -34.52
C ASP A 59 -9.84 7.75 -35.36
N LYS A 60 -10.38 8.97 -35.50
CA LYS A 60 -9.77 10.14 -36.17
C LYS A 60 -10.50 11.45 -35.79
N PRO A 61 -9.80 12.60 -35.76
CA PRO A 61 -10.44 13.91 -35.64
C PRO A 61 -11.23 14.30 -36.90
N ILE A 62 -12.16 15.27 -36.77
CA ILE A 62 -12.86 15.92 -37.89
C ILE A 62 -12.99 17.43 -37.67
N ASP A 63 -13.37 18.15 -38.73
CA ASP A 63 -13.48 19.62 -38.79
C ASP A 63 -14.71 20.22 -38.08
N LYS A 64 -15.41 19.44 -37.23
CA LYS A 64 -16.70 19.79 -36.62
C LYS A 64 -16.81 19.24 -35.21
N ASP A 65 -17.55 19.95 -34.37
CA ASP A 65 -17.92 19.47 -33.04
C ASP A 65 -18.76 18.19 -33.13
N ILE A 66 -18.44 17.23 -32.27
CA ILE A 66 -19.19 15.98 -32.09
C ILE A 66 -19.93 16.08 -30.77
N HIS A 67 -21.26 16.05 -30.83
CA HIS A 67 -22.13 16.02 -29.65
C HIS A 67 -22.58 14.59 -29.41
N ILE A 68 -22.53 14.14 -28.16
CA ILE A 68 -22.94 12.79 -27.75
C ILE A 68 -23.75 12.92 -26.47
N GLU A 69 -24.99 12.45 -26.46
CA GLU A 69 -25.75 12.28 -25.22
C GLU A 69 -25.20 11.10 -24.42
N TYR A 70 -25.24 11.19 -23.10
CA TYR A 70 -24.92 10.08 -22.22
C TYR A 70 -25.87 10.02 -21.03
N ALA A 71 -26.06 8.81 -20.50
CA ALA A 71 -26.71 8.60 -19.22
C ALA A 71 -26.01 7.51 -18.44
N THR A 72 -26.01 7.66 -17.11
CA THR A 72 -25.64 6.59 -16.18
C THR A 72 -26.85 5.71 -15.84
N SER A 73 -26.58 4.49 -15.41
CA SER A 73 -27.53 3.53 -14.89
C SER A 73 -26.84 2.60 -13.91
N ASP A 74 -27.57 2.16 -12.89
CA ASP A 74 -27.10 1.29 -11.82
C ASP A 74 -26.49 -0.03 -12.33
N GLY A 75 -25.60 -0.61 -11.52
CA GLY A 75 -25.01 -1.93 -11.76
C GLY A 75 -25.14 -2.81 -10.53
N THR A 76 -24.23 -2.63 -9.59
CA THR A 76 -24.46 -2.90 -8.16
C THR A 76 -24.66 -1.56 -7.41
N ALA A 77 -23.87 -0.54 -7.80
CA ALA A 77 -24.00 0.84 -7.36
C ALA A 77 -25.38 1.41 -7.70
N THR A 78 -25.94 2.11 -6.73
CA THR A 78 -27.28 2.72 -6.68
C THR A 78 -27.18 4.25 -6.76
N ALA A 79 -27.85 4.84 -7.74
CA ALA A 79 -27.90 6.29 -7.86
C ALA A 79 -28.54 6.97 -6.64
N GLY A 80 -27.78 7.84 -5.98
CA GLY A 80 -28.24 8.68 -4.86
C GLY A 80 -27.67 8.30 -3.49
N SER A 81 -27.18 7.08 -3.31
CA SER A 81 -26.23 6.74 -2.25
C SER A 81 -24.83 6.95 -2.78
N ASP A 82 -24.30 6.02 -3.55
CA ASP A 82 -22.88 5.82 -3.87
C ASP A 82 -22.44 6.51 -5.18
N TYR A 83 -23.37 6.95 -6.04
CA TYR A 83 -23.03 7.90 -7.12
C TYR A 83 -24.19 8.82 -7.52
N HIS A 84 -23.86 9.96 -8.13
CA HIS A 84 -24.85 10.88 -8.70
C HIS A 84 -25.29 10.41 -10.09
N SER A 85 -26.59 10.17 -10.30
CA SER A 85 -27.13 9.92 -11.64
C SER A 85 -26.96 11.13 -12.56
N VAL A 86 -26.51 10.92 -13.79
CA VAL A 86 -26.31 11.96 -14.81
C VAL A 86 -27.03 11.56 -16.10
N ASN A 87 -27.65 12.54 -16.75
CA ASN A 87 -28.31 12.41 -18.05
C ASN A 87 -28.10 13.74 -18.80
N ASP A 88 -27.04 13.80 -19.60
CA ASP A 88 -26.47 15.04 -20.14
C ASP A 88 -25.78 14.78 -21.50
N SER A 89 -24.95 15.71 -21.98
CA SER A 89 -24.21 15.60 -23.24
C SER A 89 -22.75 16.02 -23.10
N VAL A 90 -21.88 15.39 -23.87
CA VAL A 90 -20.46 15.72 -23.99
C VAL A 90 -20.15 16.19 -25.40
N VAL A 91 -19.22 17.14 -25.51
CA VAL A 91 -18.73 17.66 -26.79
C VAL A 91 -17.26 17.26 -26.95
N ILE A 92 -16.93 16.62 -28.07
CA ILE A 92 -15.55 16.54 -28.57
C ILE A 92 -15.39 17.69 -29.58
N PRO A 93 -14.61 18.74 -29.28
CA PRO A 93 -14.51 19.91 -30.15
C PRO A 93 -13.89 19.59 -31.52
N ALA A 94 -14.20 20.41 -32.52
CA ALA A 94 -13.60 20.34 -33.85
C ALA A 94 -12.07 20.24 -33.78
N ASN A 95 -11.51 19.28 -34.52
CA ASN A 95 -10.10 18.89 -34.57
C ASN A 95 -9.54 18.21 -33.30
N SER A 96 -10.32 18.04 -32.23
CA SER A 96 -9.96 17.13 -31.13
C SER A 96 -10.16 15.66 -31.54
N SER A 97 -9.46 14.76 -30.84
CA SER A 97 -9.63 13.30 -30.95
C SER A 97 -10.09 12.64 -29.64
N SER A 98 -10.38 13.41 -28.60
CA SER A 98 -10.84 12.91 -27.30
C SER A 98 -11.65 13.93 -26.49
N ALA A 99 -12.35 13.43 -25.48
CA ALA A 99 -12.94 14.17 -24.37
C ALA A 99 -13.02 13.24 -23.13
N THR A 100 -13.51 13.76 -22.01
CA THR A 100 -13.83 12.96 -20.82
C THR A 100 -15.25 13.25 -20.35
N ILE A 101 -15.87 12.28 -19.68
CA ILE A 101 -17.06 12.47 -18.85
C ILE A 101 -16.67 12.21 -17.40
N SER A 102 -17.06 13.10 -16.49
CA SER A 102 -16.84 12.91 -15.05
C SER A 102 -18.18 12.59 -14.38
N ILE A 103 -18.28 11.45 -13.71
CA ILE A 103 -19.41 11.13 -12.84
C ILE A 103 -18.97 11.39 -11.40
N ILE A 104 -19.80 12.08 -10.63
CA ILE A 104 -19.58 12.25 -9.20
C ILE A 104 -19.94 10.94 -8.50
N VAL A 105 -18.97 10.37 -7.81
CA VAL A 105 -19.14 9.27 -6.86
C VAL A 105 -19.27 9.88 -5.48
N SER A 106 -20.21 9.36 -4.68
CA SER A 106 -20.30 9.67 -3.27
C SER A 106 -19.41 8.69 -2.52
N GLY A 107 -18.52 9.18 -1.66
CA GLY A 107 -17.94 8.36 -0.60
C GLY A 107 -18.65 8.64 0.72
N ASP A 108 -18.78 7.64 1.58
CA ASP A 108 -19.40 7.79 2.90
C ASP A 108 -18.55 7.28 4.06
N THR A 109 -18.97 6.23 4.76
CA THR A 109 -18.26 5.58 5.86
C THR A 109 -18.53 4.09 6.04
N ASP A 110 -19.42 3.50 5.24
CA ASP A 110 -20.05 2.22 5.55
C ASP A 110 -19.32 1.03 4.91
N ILE A 111 -19.51 -0.18 5.45
CA ILE A 111 -18.73 -1.36 5.03
C ILE A 111 -19.49 -2.12 3.95
N GLU A 112 -19.07 -1.92 2.70
CA GLU A 112 -19.66 -2.60 1.55
C GLU A 112 -18.62 -3.33 0.66
N ASN A 113 -18.98 -3.63 -0.59
CA ASN A 113 -18.12 -4.34 -1.54
C ASN A 113 -17.60 -3.39 -2.62
N ASP A 114 -16.70 -3.86 -3.47
CA ASP A 114 -16.36 -3.16 -4.71
C ASP A 114 -17.59 -3.02 -5.64
N GLU A 115 -18.05 -1.79 -5.83
CA GLU A 115 -19.30 -1.46 -6.52
C GLU A 115 -19.13 -1.16 -8.02
N THR A 116 -20.23 -1.17 -8.79
CA THR A 116 -20.22 -0.88 -10.23
C THR A 116 -21.44 -0.10 -10.74
N MET A 117 -21.21 0.86 -11.63
CA MET A 117 -22.24 1.60 -12.41
C MET A 117 -21.96 1.49 -13.92
N VAL A 118 -22.95 1.76 -14.78
CA VAL A 118 -22.79 1.70 -16.25
C VAL A 118 -23.10 3.05 -16.89
N LEU A 119 -22.16 3.57 -17.68
CA LEU A 119 -22.34 4.76 -18.53
C LEU A 119 -22.68 4.31 -19.96
N THR A 120 -23.79 4.79 -20.50
CA THR A 120 -24.23 4.51 -21.88
C THR A 120 -24.22 5.79 -22.73
N LEU A 121 -23.46 5.78 -23.83
CA LEU A 121 -23.49 6.80 -24.88
C LEU A 121 -24.67 6.58 -25.83
N ARG A 122 -25.28 7.65 -26.34
CA ARG A 122 -26.38 7.62 -27.33
C ARG A 122 -26.41 8.86 -28.22
N ASN A 123 -27.29 8.83 -29.22
CA ASN A 123 -27.63 9.96 -30.10
C ASN A 123 -26.43 10.79 -30.63
N PRO A 124 -25.37 10.17 -31.18
CA PRO A 124 -24.20 10.90 -31.66
C PRO A 124 -24.53 11.79 -32.87
N VAL A 125 -24.04 13.03 -32.85
CA VAL A 125 -24.04 13.96 -33.98
C VAL A 125 -22.62 14.06 -34.54
N ASN A 126 -22.49 14.07 -35.87
CA ASN A 126 -21.21 14.07 -36.61
C ASN A 126 -20.29 12.85 -36.38
N ALA A 127 -20.67 11.86 -35.56
CA ALA A 127 -19.93 10.62 -35.31
C ALA A 127 -20.82 9.36 -35.36
N ARG A 128 -20.21 8.19 -35.19
CA ARG A 128 -20.86 6.90 -34.93
C ARG A 128 -20.28 6.29 -33.66
N LEU A 129 -21.09 5.62 -32.84
CA LEU A 129 -20.55 4.90 -31.68
C LEU A 129 -19.91 3.58 -32.13
N GLY A 130 -18.77 3.24 -31.53
CA GLY A 130 -18.21 1.90 -31.50
C GLY A 130 -18.66 1.23 -30.20
N THR A 131 -17.75 1.21 -29.24
CA THR A 131 -18.02 0.91 -27.83
C THR A 131 -18.93 1.99 -27.26
N ALA A 132 -20.21 1.68 -27.08
CA ALA A 132 -21.25 2.60 -26.63
C ALA A 132 -21.56 2.52 -25.12
N LYS A 133 -20.91 1.61 -24.39
CA LYS A 133 -21.08 1.41 -22.95
C LYS A 133 -19.75 1.21 -22.26
N ALA A 134 -19.61 1.79 -21.07
CA ALA A 134 -18.48 1.57 -20.17
C ALA A 134 -18.99 1.22 -18.77
N THR A 135 -18.29 0.30 -18.10
CA THR A 135 -18.45 0.06 -16.66
C THR A 135 -17.56 1.04 -15.90
N GLY A 136 -18.15 1.74 -14.95
CA GLY A 136 -17.44 2.41 -13.88
C GLY A 136 -17.32 1.46 -12.69
N THR A 137 -16.11 1.23 -12.18
CA THR A 137 -15.92 0.50 -10.92
C THR A 137 -15.62 1.48 -9.81
N ILE A 138 -16.39 1.39 -8.73
CA ILE A 138 -16.13 2.09 -7.48
C ILE A 138 -15.36 1.11 -6.57
N TYR A 139 -14.38 1.58 -5.80
CA TYR A 139 -13.65 0.79 -4.81
C TYR A 139 -13.94 1.31 -3.41
N ASN A 140 -14.39 0.42 -2.54
CA ASN A 140 -14.53 0.68 -1.11
C ASN A 140 -13.16 0.71 -0.42
N ASP A 141 -12.89 1.76 0.39
CA ASP A 141 -11.71 1.89 1.26
C ASP A 141 -11.99 1.74 2.77
N ASP A 142 -13.25 1.52 3.13
CA ASP A 142 -13.73 1.19 4.47
C ASP A 142 -13.79 -0.31 4.76
N MET A 143 -13.08 -0.68 5.83
CA MET A 143 -12.94 -2.06 6.28
C MET A 143 -13.12 -2.13 7.81
N PRO A 144 -13.86 -3.13 8.32
CA PRO A 144 -13.90 -3.42 9.75
C PRO A 144 -12.54 -3.93 10.23
N PRO A 145 -12.33 -4.04 11.56
CA PRO A 145 -11.26 -4.87 12.10
C PRO A 145 -11.31 -6.30 11.51
N PRO A 146 -10.15 -6.94 11.26
CA PRO A 146 -10.10 -8.29 10.71
C PRO A 146 -10.80 -9.27 11.65
N GLY A 147 -11.92 -9.85 11.20
CA GLY A 147 -12.67 -10.81 11.99
C GLY A 147 -11.83 -12.02 12.40
N THR A 148 -11.93 -12.42 13.66
CA THR A 148 -11.16 -13.55 14.24
C THR A 148 -11.43 -14.90 13.57
N SER A 149 -12.50 -15.01 12.77
CA SER A 149 -12.75 -16.09 11.83
C SER A 149 -12.31 -15.73 10.41
N SER A 150 -11.14 -16.21 10.00
CA SER A 150 -10.75 -16.17 8.59
C SER A 150 -11.73 -16.99 7.75
N SER A 151 -12.34 -16.37 6.72
CA SER A 151 -13.36 -17.02 5.87
C SER A 151 -12.73 -17.96 4.83
N CYS A 152 -11.98 -18.94 5.30
CA CYS A 152 -11.23 -19.92 4.51
C CYS A 152 -12.10 -21.01 3.86
N ALA A 153 -13.38 -20.73 3.62
CA ALA A 153 -14.24 -21.54 2.77
C ALA A 153 -13.74 -21.45 1.30
N PRO A 154 -13.90 -22.50 0.48
CA PRO A 154 -13.69 -22.41 -0.96
C PRO A 154 -14.52 -21.27 -1.56
N SER A 155 -13.94 -20.49 -2.47
CA SER A 155 -14.57 -19.30 -3.07
C SER A 155 -15.87 -19.56 -3.85
N GLY A 156 -16.22 -20.82 -4.11
CA GLY A 156 -17.28 -21.22 -5.06
C GLY A 156 -16.94 -20.99 -6.53
N HIS A 157 -15.82 -20.31 -6.84
CA HIS A 157 -15.51 -19.77 -8.16
C HIS A 157 -14.09 -20.08 -8.65
N GLY A 158 -13.51 -21.17 -8.17
CA GLY A 158 -12.23 -21.74 -8.60
C GLY A 158 -12.04 -23.17 -8.07
N THR A 159 -10.85 -23.72 -8.24
CA THR A 159 -10.47 -25.06 -7.77
C THR A 159 -10.11 -25.02 -6.28
N ASP A 160 -10.63 -25.98 -5.51
CA ASP A 160 -10.24 -26.22 -4.12
C ASP A 160 -9.05 -27.18 -4.03
N TYR A 161 -8.00 -26.74 -3.31
CA TYR A 161 -6.80 -27.51 -3.02
C TYR A 161 -6.65 -27.70 -1.50
N PRO A 162 -7.37 -28.68 -0.90
CA PRO A 162 -7.23 -28.97 0.52
C PRO A 162 -5.96 -29.81 0.74
N VAL A 163 -5.04 -29.30 1.57
CA VAL A 163 -3.73 -29.89 1.85
C VAL A 163 -3.59 -30.21 3.33
N GLY A 164 -3.34 -31.47 3.68
CA GLY A 164 -3.05 -31.89 5.04
C GLY A 164 -3.57 -33.28 5.42
N PRO A 165 -3.70 -33.58 6.71
CA PRO A 165 -4.19 -34.87 7.20
C PRO A 165 -5.57 -35.19 6.62
N GLN A 166 -5.70 -36.38 6.02
CA GLN A 166 -6.93 -36.90 5.42
C GLN A 166 -7.51 -36.06 4.26
N GLN A 167 -6.76 -35.08 3.73
CA GLN A 167 -7.18 -34.27 2.59
C GLN A 167 -6.76 -34.89 1.25
N LYS A 168 -7.26 -34.32 0.14
CA LYS A 168 -6.91 -34.71 -1.23
C LYS A 168 -5.40 -34.64 -1.51
N TYR A 169 -4.72 -33.67 -0.91
CA TYR A 169 -3.28 -33.47 -0.99
C TYR A 169 -2.66 -33.63 0.40
N SER A 170 -1.55 -34.34 0.53
CA SER A 170 -0.84 -34.53 1.80
C SER A 170 0.37 -33.60 1.99
N SER A 171 0.83 -32.98 0.89
CA SER A 171 2.01 -32.12 0.82
C SER A 171 1.73 -30.91 -0.08
N LEU A 172 2.35 -29.76 0.24
CA LEU A 172 2.25 -28.54 -0.57
C LEU A 172 2.91 -28.71 -1.95
N LEU A 173 3.81 -29.70 -2.13
CA LEU A 173 4.42 -30.03 -3.42
C LEU A 173 3.42 -30.60 -4.44
N GLN A 174 2.23 -30.99 -4.01
CA GLN A 174 1.18 -31.55 -4.87
C GLN A 174 0.18 -30.48 -5.37
N VAL A 175 0.31 -29.24 -4.91
CA VAL A 175 -0.48 -28.09 -5.38
C VAL A 175 0.21 -27.51 -6.63
N PRO A 176 -0.53 -27.27 -7.74
CA PRO A 176 0.03 -26.75 -8.97
C PRO A 176 0.20 -25.22 -8.91
N TRP A 177 1.09 -24.74 -8.04
CA TRP A 177 1.29 -23.31 -7.74
C TRP A 177 1.50 -22.43 -8.99
N SER A 178 2.24 -22.95 -9.98
CA SER A 178 2.51 -22.32 -11.28
C SER A 178 1.30 -22.23 -12.22
N SER A 179 0.14 -22.77 -11.82
CA SER A 179 -1.09 -22.85 -12.63
C SER A 179 -2.35 -22.39 -11.90
N LEU A 180 -2.24 -21.82 -10.70
CA LEU A 180 -3.39 -21.31 -9.95
C LEU A 180 -4.04 -20.12 -10.69
N GLY A 181 -5.37 -20.15 -10.82
CA GLY A 181 -6.15 -19.14 -11.52
C GLY A 181 -7.14 -18.37 -10.63
N PRO A 182 -7.88 -17.39 -11.20
CA PRO A 182 -8.83 -16.57 -10.45
C PRO A 182 -9.88 -17.39 -9.69
N GLY A 183 -9.89 -17.24 -8.37
CA GLY A 183 -10.81 -17.91 -7.44
C GLY A 183 -10.26 -19.20 -6.83
N ASP A 184 -9.12 -19.73 -7.30
CA ASP A 184 -8.53 -20.94 -6.73
C ASP A 184 -8.19 -20.72 -5.24
N THR A 185 -8.50 -21.73 -4.42
CA THR A 185 -8.37 -21.68 -2.96
C THR A 185 -7.51 -22.84 -2.47
N VAL A 186 -6.34 -22.54 -1.92
CA VAL A 186 -5.47 -23.53 -1.25
C VAL A 186 -5.72 -23.49 0.24
N ARG A 187 -6.26 -24.58 0.79
CA ARG A 187 -6.63 -24.70 2.20
C ARG A 187 -5.65 -25.61 2.90
N ILE A 188 -4.71 -25.03 3.64
CA ILE A 188 -3.65 -25.72 4.36
C ILE A 188 -4.18 -26.05 5.75
N PHE A 189 -4.42 -27.33 6.04
CA PHE A 189 -4.97 -27.76 7.32
C PHE A 189 -3.86 -27.92 8.37
N TRP A 190 -4.15 -27.51 9.60
CA TRP A 190 -3.26 -27.75 10.73
C TRP A 190 -2.91 -29.24 10.87
N ARG A 191 -1.65 -29.48 11.22
CA ARG A 191 -1.11 -30.78 11.63
C ARG A 191 0.03 -30.54 12.60
N LYS A 192 0.30 -31.50 13.49
CA LYS A 192 1.33 -31.39 14.54
C LYS A 192 2.74 -31.09 13.99
N GLU A 193 3.13 -31.72 12.89
CA GLU A 193 4.45 -31.56 12.28
C GLU A 193 4.43 -30.46 11.20
N PRO A 194 5.30 -29.43 11.24
CA PRO A 194 5.28 -28.36 10.25
C PRO A 194 5.32 -28.84 8.79
N TYR A 195 4.74 -28.05 7.90
CA TYR A 195 5.06 -28.08 6.48
C TYR A 195 6.50 -27.58 6.29
N ARG A 196 7.25 -28.23 5.39
CA ARG A 196 8.67 -27.93 5.11
C ARG A 196 8.86 -27.85 3.60
N GLU A 197 7.97 -27.13 2.95
CA GLU A 197 7.77 -27.13 1.51
C GLU A 197 7.50 -25.68 1.09
N LYS A 198 8.28 -25.16 0.14
CA LYS A 198 8.30 -23.73 -0.21
C LYS A 198 7.25 -23.40 -1.28
N ILE A 199 6.68 -22.20 -1.21
CA ILE A 199 5.61 -21.72 -2.11
C ILE A 199 6.17 -20.64 -3.03
N LEU A 200 5.91 -20.74 -4.34
CA LEU A 200 6.17 -19.68 -5.32
C LEU A 200 4.91 -19.48 -6.18
N ILE A 201 4.42 -18.24 -6.22
CA ILE A 201 3.25 -17.83 -7.01
C ILE A 201 3.71 -16.85 -8.08
N SER A 202 3.49 -17.18 -9.36
CA SER A 202 3.73 -16.32 -10.53
C SER A 202 2.42 -15.74 -11.09
N THR A 203 1.28 -16.34 -10.74
CA THR A 203 0.00 -16.19 -11.45
C THR A 203 -0.88 -15.09 -10.87
N ARG A 204 -1.93 -14.72 -11.61
CA ARG A 204 -2.85 -13.62 -11.26
C ARG A 204 -4.27 -14.17 -11.04
N GLY A 205 -4.85 -13.87 -9.88
CA GLY A 205 -6.29 -13.86 -9.68
C GLY A 205 -6.94 -12.64 -10.33
N SER A 206 -8.24 -12.45 -10.12
CA SER A 206 -8.97 -11.21 -10.49
C SER A 206 -9.58 -10.55 -9.26
N LYS A 207 -9.93 -9.25 -9.33
CA LYS A 207 -10.52 -8.47 -8.21
C LYS A 207 -11.61 -9.24 -7.46
N GLN A 208 -12.64 -9.69 -8.19
CA GLN A 208 -13.80 -10.42 -7.65
C GLN A 208 -13.51 -11.91 -7.35
N ARG A 209 -12.35 -12.43 -7.75
CA ARG A 209 -11.96 -13.85 -7.60
C ARG A 209 -10.44 -13.93 -7.37
N PRO A 210 -9.96 -13.52 -6.18
CA PRO A 210 -8.55 -13.60 -5.84
C PRO A 210 -8.11 -15.06 -5.72
N ILE A 211 -6.81 -15.32 -5.87
CA ILE A 211 -6.20 -16.57 -5.42
C ILE A 211 -6.09 -16.50 -3.89
N ARG A 212 -6.56 -17.52 -3.19
CA ARG A 212 -6.61 -17.55 -1.71
C ARG A 212 -5.69 -18.65 -1.19
N ILE A 213 -4.74 -18.30 -0.33
CA ILE A 213 -3.90 -19.24 0.41
C ILE A 213 -4.27 -19.09 1.88
N CYS A 214 -4.83 -20.16 2.45
CA CYS A 214 -5.61 -20.09 3.67
C CYS A 214 -5.18 -21.17 4.65
N GLY A 215 -4.81 -20.76 5.86
CA GLY A 215 -4.67 -21.66 6.99
C GLY A 215 -6.03 -22.07 7.55
N ILE A 216 -6.22 -23.38 7.74
CA ILE A 216 -7.35 -23.94 8.50
C ILE A 216 -6.80 -24.38 9.85
N ALA A 217 -7.22 -23.71 10.91
CA ALA A 217 -6.71 -23.93 12.25
C ALA A 217 -7.04 -25.33 12.81
N GLY A 218 -6.26 -25.76 13.80
CA GLY A 218 -6.51 -26.94 14.60
C GLY A 218 -7.70 -26.77 15.55
N ALA A 219 -8.04 -27.83 16.27
CA ALA A 219 -9.21 -27.87 17.15
C ALA A 219 -9.13 -26.90 18.35
N ASN A 220 -7.93 -26.42 18.68
CA ASN A 220 -7.67 -25.45 19.75
C ASN A 220 -7.24 -24.08 19.18
N GLY A 221 -7.41 -23.84 17.87
CA GLY A 221 -7.01 -22.61 17.19
C GLY A 221 -5.58 -22.62 16.62
N GLU A 222 -4.89 -23.76 16.63
CA GLU A 222 -3.48 -23.83 16.21
C GLU A 222 -3.33 -23.53 14.71
N ARG A 223 -2.51 -22.53 14.34
CA ARG A 223 -2.27 -22.18 12.93
C ARG A 223 -1.39 -23.24 12.23
N PRO A 224 -1.63 -23.58 10.96
CA PRO A 224 -0.77 -24.48 10.20
C PRO A 224 0.61 -23.84 9.99
N ILE A 225 1.63 -24.47 10.54
CA ILE A 225 3.02 -23.99 10.50
C ILE A 225 3.66 -24.39 9.17
N ILE A 226 4.15 -23.42 8.40
CA ILE A 226 5.13 -23.64 7.34
C ILE A 226 6.49 -23.17 7.87
N SER A 227 7.48 -24.05 7.84
CA SER A 227 8.81 -23.82 8.42
C SER A 227 9.89 -23.87 7.35
N GLY A 228 10.73 -22.84 7.29
CA GLY A 228 11.87 -22.74 6.39
C GLY A 228 13.03 -23.66 6.76
N ASP A 229 13.17 -24.07 8.03
CA ASP A 229 14.19 -25.03 8.44
C ASP A 229 14.01 -26.38 7.73
N ARG A 230 15.05 -26.76 6.97
CA ARG A 230 15.12 -27.94 6.10
C ARG A 230 13.94 -28.02 5.12
N ALA A 231 13.41 -26.87 4.71
CA ALA A 231 12.37 -26.79 3.69
C ALA A 231 12.88 -27.27 2.32
N ALA A 232 11.99 -27.79 1.49
CA ALA A 232 12.28 -28.14 0.10
C ALA A 232 11.66 -27.12 -0.87
N THR A 233 12.47 -26.55 -1.77
CA THR A 233 11.95 -25.96 -3.01
C THR A 233 11.39 -27.09 -3.88
N PRO A 234 10.24 -26.91 -4.56
CA PRO A 234 9.78 -27.85 -5.59
C PRO A 234 10.85 -28.12 -6.66
N PRO A 235 11.01 -29.38 -7.13
CA PRO A 235 11.93 -29.70 -8.22
C PRO A 235 11.40 -29.20 -9.57
N ARG A 236 12.29 -28.87 -10.52
CA ARG A 236 11.91 -28.37 -11.86
C ARG A 236 11.14 -29.42 -12.68
N LEU A 237 9.98 -29.07 -13.21
CA LEU A 237 9.19 -29.91 -14.13
C LEU A 237 9.45 -29.56 -15.61
N GLY A 238 10.68 -29.77 -16.06
CA GLY A 238 11.08 -29.72 -17.47
C GLY A 238 11.32 -28.31 -18.03
N ASN A 239 11.30 -28.18 -19.37
CA ASN A 239 11.69 -26.96 -20.11
C ASN A 239 10.71 -25.77 -19.99
N LEU A 240 9.61 -25.92 -19.25
CA LEU A 240 8.68 -24.82 -18.95
C LEU A 240 8.97 -24.18 -17.58
N ASP A 241 9.65 -24.89 -16.68
CA ASP A 241 9.92 -24.45 -15.32
C ASP A 241 11.22 -23.63 -15.21
N ASN A 242 11.23 -22.48 -15.88
CA ASN A 242 12.26 -21.46 -15.64
C ASN A 242 12.07 -20.71 -14.30
N TYR A 243 11.02 -21.05 -13.54
CA TYR A 243 10.61 -20.49 -12.23
C TYR A 243 11.75 -20.29 -11.21
N PHE A 244 12.80 -21.10 -11.28
CA PHE A 244 14.00 -20.95 -10.46
C PHE A 244 15.32 -21.07 -11.27
N SER A 245 15.27 -20.95 -12.60
CA SER A 245 16.44 -21.10 -13.46
C SER A 245 17.10 -19.76 -13.81
N ASN A 246 18.02 -19.34 -12.96
CA ASN A 246 19.41 -19.09 -13.36
C ASN A 246 20.22 -18.76 -12.10
N ASP A 247 21.41 -19.36 -11.98
CA ASP A 247 22.31 -19.17 -10.83
C ASP A 247 22.97 -17.77 -10.78
N HIS A 248 22.49 -16.84 -11.60
CA HIS A 248 22.85 -15.42 -11.55
C HIS A 248 21.99 -14.62 -10.56
N ASN A 249 20.71 -14.98 -10.32
CA ASN A 249 19.82 -14.17 -9.46
C ASN A 249 19.42 -14.84 -8.13
N ASN A 250 19.40 -16.19 -8.06
CA ASN A 250 19.29 -16.95 -6.79
C ASN A 250 18.15 -16.48 -5.84
N PHE A 251 16.92 -16.41 -6.36
CA PHE A 251 15.73 -16.04 -5.58
C PHE A 251 15.29 -17.11 -4.57
N GLN A 252 15.65 -18.38 -4.78
CA GLN A 252 15.30 -19.49 -3.88
C GLN A 252 15.73 -19.25 -2.42
N GLY A 253 16.84 -18.54 -2.21
CA GLY A 253 17.36 -18.21 -0.88
C GLY A 253 16.67 -17.04 -0.18
N LEU A 254 15.72 -16.34 -0.82
CA LEU A 254 15.17 -15.07 -0.34
C LEU A 254 13.78 -15.16 0.31
N GLY A 255 13.14 -16.34 0.38
CA GLY A 255 11.96 -16.46 1.23
C GLY A 255 11.34 -17.86 1.32
N LEU A 256 10.22 -17.96 2.05
CA LEU A 256 9.45 -19.19 2.25
C LEU A 256 8.17 -19.24 1.39
N ILE A 257 7.36 -18.17 1.44
CA ILE A 257 6.37 -17.84 0.41
C ILE A 257 6.95 -16.72 -0.47
N ILE A 258 7.01 -16.94 -1.78
CA ILE A 258 7.53 -15.98 -2.75
C ILE A 258 6.42 -15.64 -3.75
N LEU A 259 6.17 -14.34 -3.96
CA LEU A 259 5.37 -13.82 -5.05
C LEU A 259 6.33 -13.28 -6.11
N SER A 260 6.22 -13.85 -7.31
CA SER A 260 7.08 -13.66 -8.48
C SER A 260 8.48 -14.27 -8.38
N GLY A 261 8.87 -15.05 -9.40
CA GLY A 261 10.19 -15.68 -9.48
C GLY A 261 11.28 -14.82 -10.12
N ASN A 262 10.93 -13.63 -10.63
CA ASN A 262 11.80 -12.69 -11.35
C ASN A 262 11.12 -11.31 -11.47
N TYR A 263 11.65 -10.37 -12.27
CA TYR A 263 11.09 -9.02 -12.43
C TYR A 263 10.09 -8.85 -13.60
N ASN A 264 9.85 -9.90 -14.39
CA ASN A 264 8.91 -9.87 -15.53
C ASN A 264 7.55 -10.51 -15.19
N GLU A 265 7.53 -11.39 -14.18
CA GLU A 265 6.30 -11.91 -13.58
C GLU A 265 5.72 -10.89 -12.61
N LYS A 266 4.42 -10.63 -12.73
CA LYS A 266 3.66 -9.78 -11.80
C LYS A 266 2.40 -10.52 -11.34
N PRO A 267 2.46 -11.31 -10.26
CA PRO A 267 1.30 -11.88 -9.59
C PRO A 267 0.30 -10.80 -9.16
N ALA A 268 -0.98 -11.15 -9.02
CA ALA A 268 -1.97 -10.18 -8.58
C ALA A 268 -3.25 -10.77 -7.99
N ASN A 269 -3.94 -9.98 -7.17
CA ASN A 269 -5.19 -10.34 -6.50
C ASN A 269 -5.00 -11.64 -5.70
N ILE A 270 -4.11 -11.59 -4.70
CA ILE A 270 -3.72 -12.73 -3.86
C ILE A 270 -4.02 -12.41 -2.39
N ILE A 271 -4.60 -13.36 -1.67
CA ILE A 271 -4.84 -13.29 -0.23
C ILE A 271 -4.04 -14.40 0.46
N ILE A 272 -3.22 -14.04 1.45
CA ILE A 272 -2.51 -14.96 2.36
C ILE A 272 -3.10 -14.77 3.76
N ASP A 273 -3.80 -15.79 4.26
CA ASP A 273 -4.68 -15.70 5.43
C ASP A 273 -4.40 -16.84 6.44
N GLY A 274 -4.18 -16.51 7.72
CA GLY A 274 -4.25 -17.50 8.81
C GLY A 274 -3.08 -18.50 8.94
N LEU A 275 -1.91 -18.22 8.35
CA LEU A 275 -0.74 -19.11 8.43
C LEU A 275 0.16 -18.78 9.63
N HIS A 276 0.98 -19.75 10.04
CA HIS A 276 2.18 -19.49 10.85
C HIS A 276 3.42 -19.79 9.98
N LEU A 277 4.31 -18.82 9.81
CA LEU A 277 5.46 -18.88 8.92
C LEU A 277 6.73 -18.60 9.72
N GLN A 278 7.67 -19.55 9.75
CA GLN A 278 8.85 -19.42 10.60
C GLN A 278 10.16 -19.92 9.96
N TYR A 279 11.30 -19.47 10.49
CA TYR A 279 12.65 -19.98 10.20
C TYR A 279 13.16 -19.78 8.75
N ALA A 280 13.09 -18.54 8.23
CA ALA A 280 13.69 -18.13 6.95
C ALA A 280 14.73 -17.00 7.11
N ARG A 281 15.77 -17.26 7.93
CA ARG A 281 16.96 -16.40 8.13
C ARG A 281 18.26 -17.20 7.95
N THR A 282 19.41 -16.52 7.87
CA THR A 282 20.68 -17.06 7.33
C THR A 282 21.20 -18.34 8.01
N GLU A 283 20.95 -18.53 9.30
CA GLU A 283 21.33 -19.74 10.05
C GLU A 283 20.59 -21.01 9.59
N TYR A 284 19.36 -20.85 9.08
CA TYR A 284 18.53 -21.95 8.62
C TYR A 284 18.90 -22.37 7.20
N THR A 285 18.49 -23.59 6.84
CA THR A 285 18.90 -24.23 5.58
C THR A 285 17.71 -24.82 4.85
N PHE A 286 17.76 -24.86 3.53
CA PHE A 286 16.73 -25.45 2.67
C PHE A 286 17.38 -26.30 1.57
N THR A 287 16.62 -27.21 0.97
CA THR A 287 17.00 -27.99 -0.21
C THR A 287 16.50 -27.26 -1.45
N ASN A 288 17.40 -26.88 -2.36
CA ASN A 288 17.05 -26.15 -3.59
C ASN A 288 16.40 -27.07 -4.65
N SER A 289 15.93 -26.48 -5.75
CA SER A 289 15.29 -27.19 -6.88
C SER A 289 16.19 -28.23 -7.58
N GLN A 290 17.48 -28.25 -7.26
CA GLN A 290 18.51 -29.17 -7.75
C GLN A 290 18.82 -30.30 -6.74
N GLY A 291 18.17 -30.32 -5.57
CA GLY A 291 18.40 -31.31 -4.50
C GLY A 291 19.57 -30.98 -3.56
N GLU A 292 20.19 -29.80 -3.68
CA GLU A 292 21.32 -29.38 -2.87
C GLU A 292 20.87 -28.64 -1.61
N LYS A 293 21.52 -28.93 -0.46
CA LYS A 293 21.36 -28.13 0.76
C LYS A 293 22.05 -26.76 0.59
N LYS A 294 21.32 -25.68 0.85
CA LYS A 294 21.80 -24.28 0.88
C LYS A 294 21.35 -23.58 2.17
N ASN A 295 21.97 -22.47 2.52
CA ASN A 295 21.47 -21.53 3.55
C ASN A 295 20.53 -20.49 2.93
N TYR A 296 19.64 -19.90 3.73
CA TYR A 296 18.94 -18.68 3.33
C TYR A 296 19.95 -17.52 3.18
N ARG A 297 19.60 -16.55 2.33
CA ARG A 297 20.44 -15.38 2.04
C ARG A 297 20.18 -14.26 3.05
N ASP A 298 21.12 -13.30 3.07
CA ASP A 298 20.86 -11.96 3.57
C ASP A 298 19.60 -11.36 2.89
N GLY A 299 18.77 -10.64 3.62
CA GLY A 299 17.47 -10.13 3.12
C GLY A 299 16.39 -11.18 2.82
N ALA A 300 16.52 -12.42 3.31
CA ALA A 300 15.44 -13.42 3.23
C ALA A 300 14.22 -13.05 4.09
N ALA A 301 13.03 -13.56 3.75
CA ALA A 301 11.78 -13.27 4.47
C ALA A 301 10.81 -14.45 4.61
N CYS A 302 9.89 -14.40 5.58
CA CYS A 302 8.79 -15.38 5.65
C CYS A 302 7.88 -15.25 4.42
N ILE A 303 7.46 -14.01 4.08
CA ILE A 303 6.79 -13.69 2.82
C ILE A 303 7.64 -12.66 2.05
N ARG A 304 7.96 -12.97 0.80
CA ARG A 304 8.65 -12.06 -0.12
C ARG A 304 7.81 -11.76 -1.35
N LEU A 305 7.59 -10.47 -1.65
CA LEU A 305 7.04 -9.99 -2.91
C LEU A 305 8.20 -9.44 -3.75
N GLN A 306 8.44 -10.03 -4.92
CA GLN A 306 9.46 -9.53 -5.83
C GLN A 306 8.89 -8.48 -6.81
N ALA A 307 7.62 -8.62 -7.17
CA ALA A 307 6.68 -7.61 -7.65
C ALA A 307 5.25 -8.18 -7.52
N ALA A 308 4.21 -7.36 -7.32
CA ALA A 308 2.80 -7.81 -7.32
C ALA A 308 1.79 -6.64 -7.33
N ASP A 309 0.55 -6.89 -7.79
CA ASP A 309 -0.58 -5.95 -7.63
C ASP A 309 -1.67 -6.52 -6.70
N ASN A 310 -2.28 -5.70 -5.84
CA ASN A 310 -3.46 -6.08 -5.04
C ASN A 310 -3.21 -7.34 -4.17
N VAL A 311 -2.34 -7.23 -3.16
CA VAL A 311 -1.99 -8.34 -2.27
C VAL A 311 -2.47 -8.05 -0.85
N VAL A 312 -3.23 -8.98 -0.27
CA VAL A 312 -3.64 -8.95 1.13
C VAL A 312 -2.84 -10.00 1.89
N ILE A 313 -2.04 -9.56 2.86
CA ILE A 313 -1.35 -10.42 3.82
C ILE A 313 -2.01 -10.18 5.17
N ARG A 314 -2.79 -11.14 5.66
CA ARG A 314 -3.54 -10.95 6.90
C ARG A 314 -3.62 -12.14 7.84
N ASN A 315 -3.84 -11.87 9.12
CA ASN A 315 -4.05 -12.90 10.15
C ASN A 315 -2.92 -13.95 10.24
N ASN A 316 -1.72 -13.62 9.77
CA ASN A 316 -0.58 -14.54 9.83
C ASN A 316 0.27 -14.30 11.08
N GLU A 317 1.05 -15.29 11.46
CA GLU A 317 2.13 -15.20 12.46
C GLU A 317 3.43 -15.40 11.70
N LEU A 318 4.39 -14.49 11.85
CA LEU A 318 5.65 -14.49 11.09
C LEU A 318 6.82 -14.27 12.04
N ASP A 319 7.72 -15.24 12.18
CA ASP A 319 8.80 -15.19 13.17
C ASP A 319 10.10 -15.88 12.75
N HIS A 320 11.21 -15.47 13.39
CA HIS A 320 12.54 -16.03 13.15
C HIS A 320 12.96 -16.05 11.65
N CYS A 321 12.38 -15.18 10.82
CA CYS A 321 12.80 -14.91 9.46
C CYS A 321 13.74 -13.72 9.40
N GLY A 322 14.53 -13.60 8.33
CA GLY A 322 15.40 -12.43 8.15
C GLY A 322 14.57 -11.14 8.11
N ASN A 323 13.38 -11.21 7.54
CA ASN A 323 12.31 -10.24 7.66
C ASN A 323 10.97 -10.99 7.76
N GLY A 324 9.97 -10.42 8.42
CA GLY A 324 8.63 -11.00 8.42
C GLY A 324 8.01 -10.92 7.03
N ILE A 325 7.86 -9.69 6.52
CA ILE A 325 7.44 -9.42 5.14
C ILE A 325 8.49 -8.53 4.47
N PHE A 326 8.87 -8.87 3.24
CA PHE A 326 9.75 -8.07 2.39
C PHE A 326 9.11 -7.83 1.02
N THR A 327 8.94 -6.57 0.59
CA THR A 327 8.61 -6.25 -0.81
C THR A 327 9.78 -5.56 -1.49
N MET A 328 10.27 -6.08 -2.61
CA MET A 328 11.48 -5.59 -3.28
C MET A 328 11.19 -5.13 -4.71
N SER A 329 10.41 -4.05 -4.83
CA SER A 329 10.27 -3.35 -6.11
C SER A 329 11.65 -2.85 -6.57
N GLN A 330 12.10 -3.22 -7.77
CA GLN A 330 13.39 -2.79 -8.34
C GLN A 330 13.25 -2.23 -9.76
N GLU A 331 14.35 -1.73 -10.32
CA GLU A 331 14.50 -1.32 -11.73
C GLU A 331 13.60 -0.13 -12.16
N TYR A 332 13.58 0.13 -13.48
CA TYR A 332 12.99 1.31 -14.13
C TYR A 332 11.71 0.96 -14.92
N ASN A 333 10.87 0.06 -14.42
CA ASN A 333 9.67 -0.40 -15.14
C ASN A 333 8.46 -0.73 -14.24
N GLU A 334 7.29 -0.89 -14.86
CA GLU A 334 6.01 -1.15 -14.17
C GLU A 334 5.75 -2.64 -13.87
N ALA A 335 6.45 -3.57 -14.53
CA ALA A 335 6.32 -4.99 -14.23
C ALA A 335 6.95 -5.33 -12.87
N SER A 336 8.03 -4.64 -12.51
CA SER A 336 8.81 -4.83 -11.29
C SER A 336 8.32 -4.03 -10.06
N LEU A 337 7.26 -3.23 -10.16
CA LEU A 337 6.70 -2.50 -9.01
C LEU A 337 5.68 -3.33 -8.21
N THR A 338 5.64 -3.10 -6.89
CA THR A 338 4.58 -3.57 -6.00
C THR A 338 3.50 -2.49 -5.83
N ARG A 339 2.21 -2.86 -5.92
CA ARG A 339 1.06 -1.95 -5.82
C ARG A 339 -0.04 -2.53 -4.94
N ASN A 340 -0.72 -1.65 -4.19
CA ASN A 340 -1.93 -1.94 -3.41
C ASN A 340 -1.72 -3.14 -2.47
N ILE A 341 -0.88 -2.95 -1.45
CA ILE A 341 -0.62 -3.96 -0.43
C ILE A 341 -1.33 -3.62 0.87
N LEU A 342 -2.15 -4.56 1.36
CA LEU A 342 -2.78 -4.52 2.66
C LEU A 342 -2.09 -5.53 3.58
N ILE A 343 -1.45 -5.04 4.63
CA ILE A 343 -0.85 -5.85 5.71
C ILE A 343 -1.76 -5.66 6.93
N GLU A 344 -2.53 -6.69 7.28
CA GLU A 344 -3.63 -6.57 8.25
C GLU A 344 -3.64 -7.65 9.34
N GLY A 345 -3.75 -7.29 10.62
CA GLY A 345 -4.02 -8.27 11.67
C GLY A 345 -2.95 -9.36 11.83
N ASN A 346 -1.73 -9.15 11.34
CA ASN A 346 -0.62 -10.10 11.47
C ASN A 346 0.12 -9.89 12.80
N TYR A 347 0.72 -10.96 13.33
CA TYR A 347 1.70 -10.88 14.42
C TYR A 347 3.09 -11.12 13.83
N LEU A 348 4.01 -10.17 14.02
CA LEU A 348 5.39 -10.29 13.53
C LEU A 348 6.35 -10.05 14.70
N HIS A 349 7.23 -10.99 15.01
CA HIS A 349 8.16 -10.93 16.15
C HIS A 349 9.38 -11.84 15.91
N ASP A 350 10.47 -11.66 16.67
CA ASP A 350 11.71 -12.45 16.55
C ASP A 350 12.32 -12.47 15.13
N ASN A 351 11.85 -11.60 14.23
CA ASN A 351 12.38 -11.40 12.89
C ASN A 351 13.56 -10.43 12.93
N GLY A 352 14.46 -10.58 11.99
CA GLY A 352 15.70 -9.83 11.95
C GLY A 352 16.89 -10.77 11.81
N GLN A 353 18.07 -10.17 11.92
CA GLN A 353 19.36 -10.85 11.86
C GLN A 353 20.25 -10.26 12.97
N PRO A 354 20.68 -11.07 13.96
CA PRO A 354 21.64 -10.62 14.97
C PRO A 354 22.89 -10.02 14.32
N ASP A 355 23.46 -9.00 14.97
CA ASP A 355 24.60 -8.19 14.53
C ASP A 355 24.37 -7.41 13.20
N SER A 356 23.11 -7.24 12.78
CA SER A 356 22.73 -6.50 11.57
C SER A 356 21.54 -5.54 11.79
N TYR A 357 21.59 -4.38 11.11
CA TYR A 357 20.51 -3.37 11.04
C TYR A 357 19.67 -3.47 9.75
N ARG A 358 20.09 -4.29 8.78
CA ARG A 358 19.53 -4.36 7.40
C ARG A 358 18.29 -5.25 7.27
N GLN A 359 17.81 -5.76 8.39
CA GLN A 359 16.80 -6.80 8.49
C GLN A 359 15.74 -6.33 9.49
N HIS A 360 14.49 -6.35 9.07
CA HIS A 360 13.39 -5.64 9.70
C HIS A 360 12.20 -6.56 9.93
N ASN A 361 11.33 -6.25 10.88
CA ASN A 361 10.08 -7.00 11.05
C ASN A 361 9.21 -6.86 9.77
N LEU A 362 9.14 -5.64 9.22
CA LEU A 362 8.62 -5.32 7.90
C LEU A 362 9.62 -4.47 7.09
N TYR A 363 9.90 -4.85 5.84
CA TYR A 363 10.50 -3.98 4.81
C TYR A 363 9.51 -3.86 3.64
N VAL A 364 9.09 -2.65 3.29
CA VAL A 364 8.13 -2.42 2.19
C VAL A 364 8.54 -1.23 1.33
N GLN A 365 8.35 -1.38 0.02
CA GLN A 365 8.57 -0.37 -1.03
C GLN A 365 7.53 -0.60 -2.13
N ALA A 366 6.37 0.06 -1.99
CA ALA A 366 5.21 -0.12 -2.85
C ALA A 366 4.52 1.23 -3.18
N ILE A 367 3.46 1.18 -4.00
CA ILE A 367 2.53 2.31 -4.17
C ILE A 367 1.17 1.88 -3.64
N GLY A 368 0.66 2.59 -2.63
CA GLY A 368 -0.51 2.19 -1.85
C GLY A 368 -0.18 1.06 -0.87
N ALA A 369 0.41 1.41 0.28
CA ALA A 369 0.72 0.49 1.37
C ALA A 369 -0.11 0.84 2.61
N ILE A 370 -0.94 -0.11 3.05
CA ILE A 370 -1.81 0.04 4.23
C ILE A 370 -1.41 -1.00 5.28
N TYR A 371 -1.18 -0.53 6.50
CA TYR A 371 -0.86 -1.34 7.66
C TYR A 371 -1.95 -1.12 8.71
N GLN A 372 -2.75 -2.15 9.03
CA GLN A 372 -3.80 -2.03 10.05
C GLN A 372 -3.99 -3.22 10.98
N TYR A 373 -4.29 -2.97 12.26
CA TYR A 373 -4.55 -4.00 13.28
C TYR A 373 -3.43 -5.02 13.51
N ASN A 374 -2.23 -4.81 12.97
CA ASN A 374 -1.09 -5.69 13.18
C ASN A 374 -0.54 -5.50 14.61
N ARG A 375 0.03 -6.57 15.15
CA ARG A 375 0.95 -6.51 16.29
C ARG A 375 2.35 -6.75 15.79
N LEU A 376 3.22 -5.75 15.91
CA LEU A 376 4.63 -5.87 15.63
C LEU A 376 5.33 -5.99 16.99
N GLY A 377 5.71 -7.21 17.35
CA GLY A 377 6.52 -7.52 18.52
C GLY A 377 7.99 -7.13 18.33
N PRO A 378 8.86 -7.40 19.33
CA PRO A 378 10.28 -7.16 19.23
C PRO A 378 10.95 -7.90 18.06
N ASN A 379 12.04 -7.32 17.55
CA ASN A 379 12.92 -7.99 16.59
C ASN A 379 13.73 -9.11 17.26
N ALA A 380 14.41 -9.94 16.46
CA ALA A 380 15.34 -10.97 16.94
C ALA A 380 16.38 -10.36 17.90
N PRO A 381 16.68 -10.99 19.06
CA PRO A 381 17.64 -10.45 20.02
C PRO A 381 19.00 -10.11 19.39
N GLY A 382 19.46 -8.88 19.58
CA GLY A 382 20.69 -8.35 18.98
C GLY A 382 20.58 -7.94 17.50
N SER A 383 19.38 -7.87 16.92
CA SER A 383 19.15 -7.31 15.58
C SER A 383 18.79 -5.83 15.65
N ALA A 384 19.65 -4.97 15.09
CA ALA A 384 19.54 -3.52 15.13
C ALA A 384 18.57 -2.92 14.08
N GLY A 385 17.58 -3.69 13.65
CA GLY A 385 16.62 -3.30 12.62
C GLY A 385 15.51 -2.39 13.14
N ALA A 386 14.94 -1.58 12.24
CA ALA A 386 13.61 -1.00 12.44
C ALA A 386 12.52 -2.11 12.53
N ASN A 387 11.42 -1.79 13.22
CA ASN A 387 10.26 -2.66 13.35
C ASN A 387 9.38 -2.58 12.07
N LEU A 388 9.06 -1.36 11.61
CA LEU A 388 8.57 -1.09 10.25
C LEU A 388 9.53 -0.18 9.48
N LYS A 389 10.08 -0.64 8.35
CA LYS A 389 10.81 0.16 7.35
C LYS A 389 9.93 0.32 6.10
N ASP A 390 9.51 1.55 5.79
CA ASP A 390 8.63 1.86 4.65
C ASP A 390 9.25 2.91 3.71
N ARG A 391 9.30 2.56 2.42
CA ARG A 391 9.74 3.40 1.30
C ARG A 391 8.60 3.68 0.30
N SER A 392 7.35 3.57 0.75
CA SER A 392 6.17 3.48 -0.12
C SER A 392 5.50 4.84 -0.38
N ALA A 393 4.83 4.98 -1.53
CA ALA A 393 4.03 6.15 -1.85
C ALA A 393 2.56 5.98 -1.46
N GLY A 394 2.00 6.92 -0.70
CA GLY A 394 0.63 6.83 -0.18
C GLY A 394 0.50 5.88 1.02
N THR A 395 1.42 5.99 1.97
CA THR A 395 1.53 5.13 3.15
C THR A 395 0.50 5.50 4.23
N VAL A 396 -0.26 4.51 4.69
CA VAL A 396 -1.24 4.62 5.79
C VAL A 396 -0.97 3.56 6.85
N ILE A 397 -0.62 3.98 8.07
CA ILE A 397 -0.31 3.12 9.22
C ILE A 397 -1.32 3.44 10.31
N ARG A 398 -2.35 2.60 10.47
CA ARG A 398 -3.48 2.87 11.37
C ARG A 398 -3.83 1.72 12.31
N TYR A 399 -4.17 2.01 13.56
CA TYR A 399 -4.67 1.01 14.51
C TYR A 399 -3.72 -0.20 14.75
N ASN A 400 -2.41 -0.04 14.62
CA ASN A 400 -1.43 -1.09 14.90
C ASN A 400 -0.87 -0.96 16.32
N TRP A 401 -0.23 -2.03 16.78
CA TRP A 401 0.48 -2.10 18.05
C TRP A 401 1.95 -2.43 17.79
N PHE A 402 2.88 -1.59 18.25
CA PHE A 402 4.33 -1.74 18.06
C PHE A 402 5.06 -1.97 19.40
N GLU A 403 6.05 -2.86 19.41
CA GLU A 403 6.86 -3.20 20.59
C GLU A 403 8.36 -3.24 20.23
N GLY A 404 9.11 -2.23 20.68
CA GLY A 404 10.57 -2.19 20.53
C GLY A 404 11.09 -2.08 19.09
N GLY A 405 12.30 -2.61 18.87
CA GLY A 405 13.09 -2.41 17.65
C GLY A 405 13.85 -1.08 17.69
N THR A 406 14.97 -0.99 16.96
CA THR A 406 15.88 0.18 17.02
C THR A 406 15.24 1.47 16.53
N ARG A 407 14.23 1.35 15.68
CA ARG A 407 13.22 2.38 15.37
C ARG A 407 11.86 1.68 15.31
N SER A 408 10.79 2.28 15.85
CA SER A 408 9.43 1.73 15.68
C SER A 408 8.94 1.89 14.24
N MET A 409 9.21 3.05 13.64
CA MET A 409 8.94 3.32 12.22
C MET A 409 10.13 4.02 11.57
N ASP A 410 10.43 3.63 10.34
CA ASP A 410 11.57 4.10 9.56
C ASP A 410 11.10 4.44 8.14
N LEU A 411 10.57 5.67 7.99
CA LEU A 411 9.73 6.11 6.87
C LEU A 411 10.53 6.98 5.90
N VAL A 412 11.36 6.33 5.09
CA VAL A 412 12.45 6.97 4.31
C VAL A 412 12.18 6.97 2.81
N GLU A 413 13.18 7.35 2.02
CA GLU A 413 13.12 7.48 0.57
C GLU A 413 13.06 6.14 -0.17
N VAL A 414 12.70 6.20 -1.46
CA VAL A 414 12.81 5.06 -2.37
C VAL A 414 14.27 4.79 -2.75
N GLU A 415 14.72 3.55 -2.56
CA GLU A 415 16.14 3.16 -2.72
C GLU A 415 16.33 2.24 -3.93
N ASP A 416 15.64 1.09 -3.95
CA ASP A 416 15.89 0.01 -4.92
C ASP A 416 15.15 0.13 -6.27
N SER A 417 14.03 0.87 -6.31
CA SER A 417 13.27 1.11 -7.54
C SER A 417 13.48 2.53 -8.02
N ALA A 418 13.46 2.74 -9.34
CA ALA A 418 13.56 4.07 -9.89
C ALA A 418 12.49 5.02 -9.29
N PRO A 419 12.82 6.30 -9.03
CA PRO A 419 11.84 7.31 -8.62
C PRO A 419 10.98 7.78 -9.81
N TRP A 420 10.55 6.87 -10.70
CA TRP A 420 9.72 7.18 -11.86
C TRP A 420 8.30 7.65 -11.49
N PHE A 421 7.94 7.64 -10.20
CA PHE A 421 6.75 8.29 -9.66
C PHE A 421 6.98 9.71 -9.12
N ILE A 422 8.22 10.23 -9.18
CA ILE A 422 8.57 11.65 -8.97
C ILE A 422 8.66 12.33 -10.34
N GLU A 423 8.11 13.53 -10.49
CA GLU A 423 8.00 14.21 -11.80
C GLU A 423 9.35 14.45 -12.45
N GLN A 424 10.30 15.04 -11.73
CA GLN A 424 11.60 15.42 -12.29
C GLN A 424 12.35 14.18 -12.81
N ALA A 425 12.48 13.14 -11.98
CA ALA A 425 13.16 11.90 -12.38
C ALA A 425 12.45 11.15 -13.52
N TYR A 426 11.11 11.22 -13.62
CA TYR A 426 10.40 10.72 -14.79
C TYR A 426 10.76 11.52 -16.05
N LEU A 427 10.73 12.86 -16.00
CA LEU A 427 11.07 13.72 -17.13
C LEU A 427 12.52 13.52 -17.59
N ASP A 428 13.46 13.38 -16.66
CA ASP A 428 14.88 13.13 -16.96
C ASP A 428 15.07 11.75 -17.62
N SER A 429 14.30 10.73 -17.18
CA SER A 429 14.34 9.38 -17.78
C SER A 429 13.90 9.34 -19.26
N LEU A 430 13.20 10.38 -19.75
CA LEU A 430 12.79 10.49 -21.15
C LEU A 430 13.89 11.05 -22.07
N GLY A 431 15.01 11.54 -21.53
CA GLY A 431 16.14 12.06 -22.33
C GLY A 431 15.75 13.22 -23.26
N GLY A 432 14.74 14.01 -22.89
CA GLY A 432 14.20 15.10 -23.71
C GLY A 432 13.09 14.70 -24.70
N ALA A 433 12.64 13.43 -24.72
CA ALA A 433 11.44 13.05 -25.43
C ALA A 433 10.18 13.64 -24.75
N THR A 434 9.13 13.93 -25.54
CA THR A 434 7.87 14.46 -25.00
C THR A 434 7.20 13.42 -24.08
N PRO A 435 6.82 13.77 -22.84
CA PRO A 435 6.12 12.85 -21.94
C PRO A 435 4.73 12.50 -22.48
N ASP A 436 4.28 11.27 -22.22
CA ASP A 436 2.87 10.93 -22.43
C ASP A 436 2.00 11.67 -21.37
N PRO A 437 0.95 12.43 -21.77
CA PRO A 437 0.21 13.26 -20.82
C PRO A 437 -0.55 12.47 -19.75
N ALA A 438 -1.05 11.27 -20.06
CA ALA A 438 -1.79 10.45 -19.10
C ALA A 438 -0.83 9.84 -18.07
N ARG A 439 0.34 9.38 -18.54
CA ARG A 439 1.42 8.89 -17.67
C ARG A 439 1.99 10.01 -16.79
N LEU A 440 2.21 11.21 -17.31
CA LEU A 440 2.68 12.36 -16.50
C LEU A 440 1.67 12.76 -15.43
N ALA A 441 0.36 12.61 -15.69
CA ALA A 441 -0.67 12.81 -14.67
C ALA A 441 -0.60 11.75 -13.56
N ASP A 442 -0.39 10.47 -13.90
CA ASP A 442 -0.16 9.38 -12.94
C ASP A 442 1.12 9.58 -12.09
N VAL A 443 2.20 10.10 -12.69
CA VAL A 443 3.41 10.52 -11.96
C VAL A 443 3.04 11.54 -10.89
N ARG A 444 2.49 12.69 -11.30
CA ARG A 444 2.14 13.80 -10.40
C ARG A 444 1.17 13.36 -9.30
N ALA A 445 0.17 12.55 -9.65
CA ALA A 445 -0.76 11.99 -8.68
C ALA A 445 -0.08 11.05 -7.69
N THR A 446 0.94 10.30 -8.10
CA THR A 446 1.70 9.39 -7.23
C THR A 446 2.74 10.12 -6.39
N GLU A 447 3.43 11.12 -6.92
CA GLU A 447 4.29 12.01 -6.12
C GLU A 447 3.46 12.71 -5.03
N ALA A 448 2.29 13.25 -5.37
CA ALA A 448 1.38 13.88 -4.39
C ALA A 448 0.88 12.91 -3.29
N ARG A 449 1.01 11.59 -3.49
CA ARG A 449 0.83 10.56 -2.45
C ARG A 449 2.13 10.18 -1.74
N TYR A 450 3.29 10.27 -2.38
CA TYR A 450 4.61 10.06 -1.77
C TYR A 450 4.98 11.16 -0.76
N ARG A 451 4.67 12.43 -1.10
CA ARG A 451 4.84 13.60 -0.22
C ARG A 451 3.86 13.63 0.97
N LYS A 452 3.15 12.54 1.26
CA LYS A 452 2.16 12.44 2.34
C LYS A 452 2.22 11.07 3.01
N THR A 453 2.20 11.04 4.33
CA THR A 453 2.17 9.79 5.10
C THR A 453 1.26 9.98 6.31
N TYR A 454 0.44 8.97 6.61
CA TYR A 454 -0.58 9.06 7.65
C TYR A 454 -0.36 7.98 8.71
N VAL A 455 -0.14 8.40 9.96
CA VAL A 455 0.12 7.52 11.10
C VAL A 455 -0.85 7.86 12.22
N TYR A 456 -1.87 7.02 12.46
CA TYR A 456 -2.93 7.35 13.41
C TYR A 456 -3.57 6.18 14.17
N GLY A 457 -4.05 6.43 15.38
CA GLY A 457 -4.72 5.40 16.19
C GLY A 457 -3.79 4.26 16.64
N ASN A 458 -2.47 4.39 16.51
CA ASN A 458 -1.51 3.33 16.84
C ASN A 458 -1.10 3.39 18.32
N GLN A 459 -0.81 2.22 18.89
CA GLN A 459 -0.17 2.08 20.20
C GLN A 459 1.32 1.72 19.98
N ILE A 460 2.22 2.45 20.63
CA ILE A 460 3.66 2.36 20.40
C ILE A 460 4.37 2.22 21.74
N LEU A 461 4.95 1.05 22.00
CA LEU A 461 5.68 0.72 23.22
C LEU A 461 7.18 0.76 22.96
N ASN A 462 7.91 1.65 23.62
CA ASN A 462 9.36 1.70 23.61
C ASN A 462 9.88 1.46 25.04
N ILE A 463 10.29 0.23 25.33
CA ILE A 463 10.47 -0.27 26.70
C ILE A 463 11.66 -1.24 26.76
N GLY A 464 12.55 -1.08 27.74
CA GLY A 464 13.60 -2.03 28.08
C GLY A 464 14.81 -2.03 27.14
N SER A 465 15.58 -3.12 27.13
CA SER A 465 16.88 -3.21 26.44
C SER A 465 16.82 -3.02 24.91
N GLU A 466 15.68 -3.30 24.29
CA GLU A 466 15.45 -3.15 22.85
C GLU A 466 14.82 -1.78 22.48
N ALA A 467 14.78 -0.83 23.43
CA ALA A 467 14.17 0.48 23.23
C ALA A 467 15.02 1.42 22.36
N GLY A 468 14.53 1.70 21.15
CA GLY A 468 15.14 2.64 20.22
C GLY A 468 15.25 4.06 20.78
N SER A 469 16.37 4.73 20.49
CA SER A 469 16.60 6.14 20.85
C SER A 469 15.99 7.13 19.84
N ASN A 470 15.64 6.68 18.63
CA ASN A 470 15.01 7.49 17.59
C ASN A 470 13.76 6.76 17.08
N LEU A 471 12.57 7.20 17.47
CA LEU A 471 11.35 6.38 17.39
C LEU A 471 10.73 6.31 15.98
N ILE A 472 10.52 7.47 15.38
CA ILE A 472 9.92 7.65 14.05
C ILE A 472 10.91 8.41 13.18
N HIS A 473 11.51 7.74 12.21
CA HIS A 473 12.29 8.40 11.16
C HIS A 473 11.34 8.92 10.07
N TYR A 474 11.53 10.15 9.60
CA TYR A 474 10.85 10.68 8.41
C TYR A 474 11.79 11.62 7.64
N GLY A 475 12.23 11.19 6.46
CA GLY A 475 13.31 11.87 5.72
C GLY A 475 13.93 10.95 4.66
N TYR A 476 15.22 10.63 4.82
CA TYR A 476 15.97 9.70 3.97
C TYR A 476 17.00 8.87 4.77
N ASP A 477 17.50 7.79 4.17
CA ASP A 477 18.53 6.87 4.68
C ASP A 477 19.82 6.97 3.82
N ASN A 478 19.68 7.12 2.49
CA ASN A 478 20.77 7.17 1.53
C ASN A 478 20.76 8.44 0.65
N ASP A 479 19.62 8.80 0.06
CA ASP A 479 19.54 9.89 -0.93
C ASP A 479 18.68 11.10 -0.51
N PRO A 480 19.31 12.23 -0.10
CA PRO A 480 18.60 13.47 0.21
C PRO A 480 17.88 14.12 -0.98
N GLU A 481 18.19 13.75 -2.24
CA GLU A 481 17.45 14.25 -3.39
C GLU A 481 16.07 13.59 -3.48
N LEU A 482 15.97 12.30 -3.15
CA LEU A 482 14.74 11.49 -3.18
C LEU A 482 13.95 11.50 -1.86
N ALA A 483 14.49 12.11 -0.79
CA ALA A 483 13.86 12.31 0.52
C ALA A 483 12.38 12.72 0.45
N ARG A 484 11.62 12.38 1.51
CA ARG A 484 10.16 12.50 1.55
C ARG A 484 9.65 13.91 1.20
N LYS A 485 10.30 14.99 1.66
CA LYS A 485 10.02 16.42 1.35
C LYS A 485 8.53 16.74 1.33
N GLY A 486 7.87 16.37 2.43
CA GLY A 486 6.42 16.26 2.49
C GLY A 486 5.90 16.23 3.92
N THR A 487 4.64 15.85 4.09
CA THR A 487 3.95 15.90 5.39
C THR A 487 3.71 14.51 5.98
N LEU A 488 4.28 14.27 7.16
CA LEU A 488 3.83 13.21 8.07
C LEU A 488 2.68 13.73 8.93
N TYR A 489 1.48 13.21 8.72
CA TYR A 489 0.33 13.45 9.60
C TYR A 489 0.33 12.39 10.70
N PHE A 490 0.65 12.81 11.94
CA PHE A 490 0.84 11.92 13.09
C PHE A 490 -0.17 12.25 14.19
N TYR A 491 -1.27 11.50 14.30
CA TYR A 491 -2.39 11.91 15.15
C TYR A 491 -3.16 10.81 15.85
N ASN A 492 -3.72 11.12 17.02
CA ASN A 492 -4.43 10.15 17.87
C ASN A 492 -3.61 8.86 18.12
N ASN A 493 -2.28 8.94 18.25
CA ASN A 493 -1.45 7.80 18.66
C ASN A 493 -1.19 7.85 20.18
N THR A 494 -0.96 6.68 20.79
CA THR A 494 -0.52 6.57 22.19
C THR A 494 0.88 5.96 22.24
N LEU A 495 1.87 6.76 22.65
CA LEU A 495 3.25 6.34 22.84
C LEU A 495 3.49 6.13 24.34
N VAL A 496 4.01 4.96 24.71
CA VAL A 496 4.45 4.65 26.07
C VAL A 496 5.95 4.37 26.04
N LEU A 497 6.71 5.29 26.60
CA LEU A 497 8.17 5.34 26.58
C LEU A 497 8.67 5.07 28.00
N ARG A 498 9.51 4.04 28.18
CA ARG A 498 10.06 3.66 29.49
C ARG A 498 11.58 3.72 29.44
N ASP A 499 12.15 4.70 30.12
CA ASP A 499 13.57 5.03 30.05
C ASP A 499 13.99 5.85 31.29
N ASP A 500 15.13 5.49 31.89
CA ASP A 500 15.78 6.14 33.04
C ASP A 500 17.30 6.32 32.88
N ARG A 501 17.82 6.18 31.64
CA ARG A 501 19.23 6.38 31.28
C ARG A 501 19.71 7.81 31.59
N GLU A 502 20.60 7.94 32.56
CA GLU A 502 21.11 9.23 33.05
C GLU A 502 22.06 9.98 32.07
N SER A 503 22.64 9.31 31.06
CA SER A 503 23.57 9.95 30.13
C SER A 503 23.52 9.43 28.69
N GLU A 504 23.68 10.38 27.76
CA GLU A 504 23.92 10.25 26.30
C GLU A 504 22.82 9.62 25.41
N TRP A 505 21.97 8.71 25.91
CA TRP A 505 20.87 8.11 25.13
C TRP A 505 19.52 8.75 25.44
N ARG A 506 19.20 9.81 24.71
CA ARG A 506 17.90 10.52 24.75
C ARG A 506 16.84 9.75 23.97
N VAL A 507 15.57 9.87 24.35
CA VAL A 507 14.45 9.42 23.49
C VAL A 507 14.04 10.56 22.57
N ARG A 508 14.27 10.40 21.26
CA ARG A 508 13.74 11.27 20.22
C ARG A 508 12.45 10.69 19.64
N VAL A 509 11.36 11.44 19.66
CA VAL A 509 10.08 11.01 19.05
C VAL A 509 10.19 11.01 17.52
N PHE A 510 10.48 12.18 16.95
CA PHE A 510 10.70 12.35 15.51
C PHE A 510 12.19 12.57 15.23
N ASP A 511 12.74 11.70 14.40
CA ASP A 511 14.05 11.87 13.79
C ASP A 511 13.83 12.36 12.36
N VAL A 512 14.18 13.63 12.15
CA VAL A 512 14.06 14.34 10.87
C VAL A 512 15.46 14.82 10.51
N SER A 513 16.27 13.88 10.07
CA SER A 513 17.66 14.04 9.68
C SER A 513 17.75 14.55 8.24
N LEU A 514 18.48 15.63 8.03
CA LEU A 514 18.87 16.10 6.69
C LEU A 514 20.32 16.58 6.61
N TYR A 515 21.13 16.35 7.66
CA TYR A 515 22.48 16.90 7.71
C TYR A 515 23.56 15.97 7.13
N ASP A 516 23.53 15.82 5.80
CA ASP A 516 24.77 15.63 5.06
C ASP A 516 25.48 17.00 4.95
N GLU A 517 26.50 17.21 5.80
CA GLU A 517 27.27 18.45 5.89
C GLU A 517 27.88 18.87 4.53
N THR A 518 28.03 17.92 3.59
CA THR A 518 28.64 18.15 2.28
C THR A 518 27.67 18.66 1.21
N LYS A 519 26.35 18.58 1.46
CA LYS A 519 25.29 18.93 0.47
C LYS A 519 24.48 20.19 0.80
N GLY A 520 24.33 20.54 2.07
CA GLY A 520 23.82 21.85 2.49
C GLY A 520 22.36 22.18 2.10
N VAL A 521 21.50 21.17 1.93
CA VAL A 521 20.06 21.35 1.65
C VAL A 521 19.28 21.33 2.99
N PRO A 522 18.45 22.34 3.30
CA PRO A 522 17.64 22.35 4.53
C PRO A 522 16.44 21.40 4.44
N GLY A 523 15.93 20.98 5.60
CA GLY A 523 14.75 20.11 5.71
C GLY A 523 13.45 20.75 5.20
N GLU A 524 12.78 20.07 4.27
CA GLU A 524 11.45 20.43 3.76
C GLU A 524 10.34 19.57 4.38
N GLU A 525 10.72 18.55 5.15
CA GLU A 525 9.88 17.64 5.91
C GLU A 525 9.06 18.37 6.99
N ILE A 526 7.75 18.11 6.99
CA ILE A 526 6.77 18.68 7.93
C ILE A 526 6.14 17.55 8.74
N ILE A 527 6.15 17.67 10.05
CA ILE A 527 5.44 16.78 10.97
C ILE A 527 4.21 17.53 11.51
N GLU A 528 3.02 17.08 11.14
CA GLU A 528 1.74 17.56 11.66
C GLU A 528 1.32 16.65 12.83
N ALA A 529 1.65 17.05 14.05
CA ALA A 529 1.49 16.24 15.26
C ALA A 529 0.37 16.79 16.17
N PHE A 530 -0.77 16.11 16.22
CA PHE A 530 -1.93 16.51 17.03
C PHE A 530 -2.74 15.33 17.57
N ASN A 531 -3.47 15.54 18.65
CA ASN A 531 -4.29 14.57 19.38
C ASN A 531 -3.53 13.37 19.98
N ASN A 532 -2.20 13.39 20.08
CA ASN A 532 -1.43 12.26 20.59
C ASN A 532 -1.30 12.28 22.13
N ILE A 533 -1.10 11.09 22.71
CA ILE A 533 -0.55 10.91 24.06
C ILE A 533 0.91 10.44 23.90
N ILE A 534 1.85 11.15 24.50
CA ILE A 534 3.26 10.79 24.54
C ILE A 534 3.69 10.69 26.01
N TYR A 535 3.54 9.48 26.57
CA TYR A 535 3.81 9.21 27.96
C TYR A 535 5.21 8.64 28.16
N LEU A 536 6.11 9.50 28.63
CA LEU A 536 7.40 9.10 29.18
C LEU A 536 7.27 8.83 30.68
N VAL A 537 7.83 7.69 31.13
CA VAL A 537 7.95 7.30 32.54
C VAL A 537 9.27 6.54 32.77
N SER A 538 9.77 6.53 34.00
CA SER A 538 11.00 5.80 34.35
C SER A 538 10.83 4.27 34.21
N GLU A 539 11.90 3.56 33.87
CA GLU A 539 11.94 2.10 33.96
C GLU A 539 12.08 1.64 35.42
N THR A 540 13.07 2.16 36.16
CA THR A 540 13.23 1.95 37.60
C THR A 540 12.13 2.67 38.39
N PRO A 541 11.42 1.99 39.30
CA PRO A 541 10.43 2.64 40.17
C PRO A 541 11.03 3.81 40.97
N GLN A 542 10.29 4.92 41.02
CA GLN A 542 10.64 6.17 41.71
C GLN A 542 11.92 6.91 41.22
N ALA A 543 12.61 6.45 40.19
CA ALA A 543 13.68 7.23 39.55
C ALA A 543 13.14 8.32 38.61
N THR A 544 13.98 9.28 38.25
CA THR A 544 13.69 10.32 37.27
C THR A 544 13.77 9.72 35.85
N PRO A 545 12.78 9.94 34.96
CA PRO A 545 12.88 9.47 33.59
C PRO A 545 13.89 10.28 32.77
N SER A 546 14.38 9.69 31.67
CA SER A 546 15.28 10.33 30.70
C SER A 546 14.67 11.55 30.02
N TYR A 547 15.49 12.39 29.38
CA TYR A 547 15.00 13.56 28.63
C TYR A 547 14.28 13.15 27.33
N LEU A 548 13.08 13.70 27.11
CA LEU A 548 12.30 13.51 25.89
C LEU A 548 12.53 14.66 24.90
N CYS A 549 13.21 14.38 23.79
CA CYS A 549 13.34 15.30 22.66
C CYS A 549 12.20 15.03 21.66
N VAL A 550 11.47 16.05 21.23
CA VAL A 550 10.38 15.85 20.25
C VAL A 550 10.92 15.75 18.82
N GLY A 551 12.00 16.48 18.50
CA GLY A 551 12.65 16.49 17.18
C GLY A 551 14.17 16.24 17.27
N ASN A 552 14.84 16.30 16.12
CA ASN A 552 16.30 16.19 16.01
C ASN A 552 16.96 17.41 15.32
N GLU A 553 17.35 17.31 14.05
CA GLU A 553 18.20 18.31 13.37
C GLU A 553 17.42 19.37 12.59
N SER A 554 16.31 19.01 11.96
CA SER A 554 15.75 19.80 10.86
C SER A 554 14.24 19.61 10.65
N GLY A 555 13.71 20.22 9.59
CA GLY A 555 12.29 20.20 9.26
C GLY A 555 11.44 21.09 10.16
N THR A 556 10.12 20.97 10.01
CA THR A 556 9.12 21.73 10.76
C THR A 556 8.20 20.78 11.54
N ILE A 557 8.05 21.00 12.84
CA ILE A 557 7.16 20.22 13.71
C ILE A 557 6.02 21.13 14.18
N ASN A 558 4.83 20.90 13.64
CA ASN A 558 3.60 21.63 13.95
C ASN A 558 2.83 20.88 15.05
N LEU A 559 2.78 21.46 16.25
CA LEU A 559 2.12 20.87 17.42
C LEU A 559 0.69 21.40 17.59
N GLY A 560 -0.29 20.51 17.56
CA GLY A 560 -1.65 20.77 18.05
C GLY A 560 -1.80 20.42 19.53
N ALA A 561 -3.06 20.21 19.95
CA ALA A 561 -3.39 19.60 21.24
C ALA A 561 -2.73 18.22 21.36
N ASN A 562 -1.73 18.06 22.22
CA ASN A 562 -1.13 16.76 22.55
C ASN A 562 -0.88 16.70 24.06
N TRP A 563 -1.02 15.52 24.65
CA TRP A 563 -0.59 15.22 26.02
C TRP A 563 0.86 14.73 25.95
N ILE A 564 1.80 15.43 26.60
CA ILE A 564 3.23 15.05 26.63
C ILE A 564 3.76 15.22 28.06
N SER A 565 4.49 14.24 28.59
CA SER A 565 5.03 14.30 29.97
C SER A 565 5.83 15.58 30.25
N ASP A 566 5.80 16.05 31.51
CA ASP A 566 6.44 17.28 32.05
C ASP A 566 7.96 17.44 31.85
N HIS A 567 8.62 16.51 31.14
CA HIS A 567 10.06 16.47 30.90
C HIS A 567 10.42 16.47 29.40
N TRP A 568 9.47 16.84 28.55
CA TRP A 568 9.70 17.12 27.13
C TRP A 568 10.43 18.44 26.92
N ASN A 569 11.22 18.54 25.85
CA ASN A 569 12.04 19.72 25.59
C ASN A 569 12.08 20.16 24.11
N ASN A 570 12.11 21.48 23.90
CA ASN A 570 12.27 22.13 22.59
C ASN A 570 13.67 22.76 22.46
N THR A 571 13.91 23.41 21.32
CA THR A 571 15.16 24.10 20.96
C THR A 571 15.51 25.30 21.85
N GLU A 572 14.57 25.78 22.66
CA GLU A 572 14.71 26.90 23.60
C GLU A 572 14.95 26.43 25.05
N THR A 573 14.30 25.34 25.48
CA THR A 573 14.36 24.86 26.87
C THR A 573 15.58 23.99 27.16
N PHE A 574 16.06 23.20 26.19
CA PHE A 574 17.19 22.30 26.39
C PHE A 574 18.02 22.16 25.11
N SER A 575 19.01 23.05 24.95
CA SER A 575 19.91 23.07 23.78
C SER A 575 20.64 21.75 23.55
N GLU A 576 20.84 20.95 24.59
CA GLU A 576 21.45 19.63 24.52
C GLU A 576 20.72 18.66 23.58
N CYS A 577 19.37 18.64 23.56
CA CYS A 577 18.61 17.81 22.62
C CYS A 577 18.93 18.12 21.14
N TYR A 578 19.43 19.34 20.87
CA TYR A 578 19.61 19.93 19.55
C TYR A 578 21.06 20.41 19.37
N PRO A 579 22.06 19.49 19.36
CA PRO A 579 23.49 19.81 19.45
C PRO A 579 24.12 20.25 18.11
N TYR A 580 23.38 20.15 17.01
CA TYR A 580 23.83 20.46 15.64
C TYR A 580 23.71 21.96 15.33
N GLU A 581 24.34 22.41 14.23
CA GLU A 581 24.23 23.81 13.79
C GLU A 581 22.80 24.16 13.32
N THR A 582 22.15 23.23 12.63
CA THR A 582 20.74 23.29 12.24
C THR A 582 19.82 22.87 13.39
N LYS A 583 18.60 23.41 13.39
CA LYS A 583 17.57 23.10 14.40
C LYS A 583 16.18 23.03 13.77
N PRO A 584 15.29 22.14 14.25
CA PRO A 584 13.91 22.04 13.77
C PRO A 584 13.09 23.27 14.19
N VAL A 585 12.15 23.66 13.33
CA VAL A 585 11.18 24.73 13.61
C VAL A 585 9.99 24.15 14.36
N PHE A 586 9.81 24.53 15.63
CA PHE A 586 8.65 24.15 16.44
C PHE A 586 7.55 25.21 16.36
N ASN A 587 6.40 24.85 15.78
CA ASN A 587 5.19 25.68 15.82
C ASN A 587 4.19 25.10 16.81
N GLY A 588 3.31 25.97 17.35
CA GLY A 588 2.14 25.50 18.10
C GLY A 588 2.41 24.94 19.50
N VAL A 589 3.61 25.10 20.06
CA VAL A 589 3.96 24.66 21.44
C VAL A 589 2.91 25.08 22.49
N LYS A 590 2.33 26.27 22.35
CA LYS A 590 1.24 26.81 23.20
C LYS A 590 -0.08 26.02 23.16
N ASN A 591 -0.24 25.09 22.22
CA ASN A 591 -1.43 24.27 22.02
C ASN A 591 -1.37 22.96 22.82
N LEU A 592 -0.17 22.59 23.32
CA LEU A 592 0.02 21.39 24.13
C LEU A 592 -0.84 21.43 25.40
N VAL A 593 -1.31 20.26 25.84
CA VAL A 593 -2.03 20.14 27.11
C VAL A 593 -1.05 20.43 28.25
N ASN A 594 -1.46 21.29 29.19
CA ASN A 594 -0.70 21.51 30.41
C ASN A 594 -0.72 20.24 31.27
N THR A 595 0.40 19.54 31.30
CA THR A 595 0.61 18.29 32.03
C THR A 595 1.14 18.48 33.45
N VAL A 596 1.44 19.73 33.88
CA VAL A 596 2.14 20.02 35.14
C VAL A 596 1.38 19.49 36.35
N GLY A 597 1.89 18.38 36.91
CA GLY A 597 1.28 17.70 38.05
C GLY A 597 0.01 16.90 37.72
N ALA A 598 -0.23 16.58 36.44
CA ALA A 598 -1.30 15.71 36.01
C ALA A 598 -1.08 14.26 36.46
N ALA A 599 -2.18 13.50 36.59
CA ALA A 599 -2.11 12.06 36.79
C ALA A 599 -1.56 11.35 35.54
N SER A 600 -1.01 10.14 35.71
CA SER A 600 -0.52 9.33 34.60
C SER A 600 -1.60 9.13 33.52
N PRO A 601 -1.28 9.34 32.23
CA PRO A 601 -2.25 9.28 31.13
C PRO A 601 -2.67 7.86 30.78
N VAL A 602 -1.82 6.87 31.08
CA VAL A 602 -1.95 5.47 30.68
C VAL A 602 -1.65 4.56 31.85
N ASN A 603 -2.41 3.48 31.99
CA ASN A 603 -2.12 2.42 32.95
C ASN A 603 -0.98 1.54 32.42
N ILE A 604 0.22 1.66 32.99
CA ILE A 604 1.45 0.93 32.58
C ILE A 604 1.39 -0.61 32.64
N LYS A 605 0.26 -1.21 33.03
CA LYS A 605 0.02 -2.67 33.03
C LYS A 605 -0.97 -3.14 31.97
N THR A 606 -1.99 -2.33 31.66
CA THR A 606 -3.04 -2.64 30.66
C THR A 606 -2.87 -1.85 29.36
N LEU A 607 -2.09 -0.76 29.41
CA LEU A 607 -1.79 0.19 28.33
C LEU A 607 -3.00 0.95 27.76
N THR A 608 -4.17 0.73 28.36
CA THR A 608 -5.36 1.57 28.25
C THR A 608 -5.09 2.97 28.83
N PRO A 609 -5.69 4.05 28.26
CA PRO A 609 -5.68 5.36 28.89
C PRO A 609 -6.37 5.31 30.27
N ASN A 610 -6.01 6.23 31.14
CA ASN A 610 -6.75 6.50 32.37
C ASN A 610 -7.77 7.61 32.10
N ASP A 611 -8.97 7.49 32.67
CA ASP A 611 -9.97 8.56 32.62
C ASP A 611 -9.50 9.76 33.46
N ILE A 612 -8.95 10.77 32.79
CA ILE A 612 -8.45 12.01 33.39
C ILE A 612 -8.88 13.23 32.57
N PRO A 613 -9.17 14.39 33.20
CA PRO A 613 -9.64 15.58 32.50
C PRO A 613 -8.67 16.16 31.45
N THR A 614 -7.38 15.79 31.49
CA THR A 614 -6.38 16.23 30.51
C THR A 614 -6.31 15.36 29.26
N ILE A 615 -7.04 14.23 29.21
CA ILE A 615 -7.25 13.40 28.01
C ILE A 615 -8.67 13.56 27.47
N ARG A 616 -9.66 13.55 28.37
CA ARG A 616 -11.07 13.44 27.98
C ARG A 616 -11.58 14.73 27.34
N ASN A 617 -12.22 14.63 26.17
CA ASN A 617 -12.77 15.75 25.39
C ASN A 617 -11.75 16.88 25.12
N HIS A 618 -10.49 16.52 24.94
CA HIS A 618 -9.35 17.44 24.80
C HIS A 618 -8.68 17.41 23.42
N ALA A 619 -9.15 16.57 22.49
CA ALA A 619 -8.70 16.55 21.11
C ALA A 619 -9.14 17.80 20.33
N GLN A 620 -8.29 18.28 19.42
CA GLN A 620 -8.66 19.29 18.44
C GLN A 620 -9.30 18.64 17.20
N PRO A 621 -10.21 19.32 16.49
CA PRO A 621 -10.72 18.85 15.20
C PRO A 621 -9.58 18.59 14.22
N LEU A 622 -9.63 17.43 13.55
CA LEU A 622 -8.70 17.09 12.46
C LEU A 622 -8.89 18.11 11.31
N PRO A 623 -7.82 18.54 10.61
CA PRO A 623 -7.94 19.33 9.39
C PRO A 623 -8.84 18.61 8.38
N THR A 624 -9.74 19.31 7.67
CA THR A 624 -10.78 18.67 6.84
C THR A 624 -10.20 17.72 5.77
N THR A 625 -9.05 18.04 5.19
CA THR A 625 -8.32 17.16 4.26
C THR A 625 -7.83 15.85 4.88
N VAL A 626 -7.73 15.77 6.21
CA VAL A 626 -7.41 14.56 6.98
C VAL A 626 -8.69 13.85 7.41
N SER A 627 -9.65 14.55 8.05
CA SER A 627 -10.90 13.94 8.52
C SER A 627 -11.79 13.38 7.39
N ASP A 628 -11.72 13.96 6.19
CA ASP A 628 -12.54 13.53 5.04
C ASP A 628 -11.89 12.41 4.20
N ASN A 629 -10.70 11.91 4.56
CA ASN A 629 -10.00 10.83 3.84
C ASN A 629 -9.41 9.75 4.78
N HIS A 630 -9.00 10.14 5.99
CA HIS A 630 -8.35 9.30 6.99
C HIS A 630 -8.91 9.55 8.41
N PRO A 631 -10.22 9.41 8.65
CA PRO A 631 -10.80 9.57 9.98
C PRO A 631 -10.42 8.44 10.94
N VAL A 632 -10.31 8.77 12.23
CA VAL A 632 -10.04 7.83 13.34
C VAL A 632 -11.33 7.14 13.78
N LYS A 633 -11.87 6.26 12.93
CA LYS A 633 -13.15 5.55 13.14
C LYS A 633 -13.10 4.41 14.16
N TYR A 634 -11.92 3.86 14.45
CA TYR A 634 -11.74 2.64 15.24
C TYR A 634 -10.61 2.79 16.26
N GLN A 635 -10.57 1.87 17.22
CA GLN A 635 -9.43 1.66 18.11
C GLN A 635 -9.00 0.19 18.12
N TYR A 636 -7.70 -0.06 18.24
CA TYR A 636 -7.16 -1.40 18.49
C TYR A 636 -7.36 -1.79 19.94
N VAL A 637 -7.99 -2.94 20.19
CA VAL A 637 -8.27 -3.44 21.54
C VAL A 637 -7.29 -4.55 21.93
N ALA A 638 -7.11 -5.53 21.05
CA ALA A 638 -6.15 -6.61 21.20
C ALA A 638 -5.73 -7.12 19.81
N HIS A 639 -4.82 -8.10 19.76
CA HIS A 639 -4.35 -8.64 18.48
C HIS A 639 -5.53 -9.25 17.69
N GLN A 640 -5.67 -8.83 16.43
CA GLN A 640 -6.80 -9.16 15.53
C GLN A 640 -8.17 -8.63 16.00
N THR A 641 -8.23 -7.63 16.90
CA THR A 641 -9.50 -7.01 17.30
C THR A 641 -9.42 -5.49 17.38
N GLY A 642 -10.55 -4.87 17.07
CA GLY A 642 -10.79 -3.46 17.29
C GLY A 642 -12.28 -3.22 17.51
N GLU A 643 -12.62 -2.02 17.93
CA GLU A 643 -14.00 -1.59 18.12
C GLU A 643 -14.19 -0.15 17.57
N PRO A 644 -15.41 0.23 17.15
CA PRO A 644 -15.68 1.58 16.68
C PRO A 644 -15.43 2.60 17.78
N ARG A 645 -14.83 3.74 17.43
CA ARG A 645 -14.85 4.94 18.27
C ARG A 645 -16.16 5.68 18.03
N LEU A 646 -16.84 6.04 19.11
CA LEU A 646 -18.08 6.80 19.10
C LEU A 646 -17.80 8.30 18.88
N SER A 647 -16.62 8.76 19.32
CA SER A 647 -16.10 10.11 19.10
C SER A 647 -14.58 10.13 18.86
N VAL A 648 -14.10 11.26 18.33
CA VAL A 648 -12.67 11.57 18.19
C VAL A 648 -12.22 12.64 19.19
N ASP A 649 -13.04 12.88 20.23
CA ASP A 649 -12.89 14.02 21.15
C ASP A 649 -11.82 13.75 22.22
N ASP A 650 -11.45 12.49 22.43
CA ASP A 650 -10.39 12.05 23.36
C ASP A 650 -9.01 11.91 22.70
N LEU A 651 -7.98 12.33 23.43
CA LEU A 651 -6.57 12.20 23.02
C LEU A 651 -6.10 10.74 22.99
N GLY A 652 -5.22 10.42 22.04
CA GLY A 652 -4.57 9.13 21.90
C GLY A 652 -5.36 8.09 21.10
N ALA A 653 -4.84 6.86 21.10
CA ALA A 653 -5.29 5.75 20.27
C ALA A 653 -6.64 5.16 20.67
N MET A 654 -7.01 5.25 21.95
CA MET A 654 -8.31 4.82 22.46
C MET A 654 -9.17 6.03 22.88
N GLU A 655 -10.48 5.84 22.82
CA GLU A 655 -11.50 6.65 23.48
C GLU A 655 -11.70 6.16 24.93
N LEU A 656 -12.18 7.05 25.81
CA LEU A 656 -12.54 6.73 27.19
C LEU A 656 -14.04 6.35 27.27
N PRO A 657 -14.40 5.33 28.10
CA PRO A 657 -15.79 4.89 28.28
C PRO A 657 -16.67 5.89 29.05
#